data_AF-A0A9W8L414-F1
#
_entry.id   AF-A0A9W8L414-F1
#
_cell.length_a   1.000
_cell.length_b   1.000
_cell.length_c   1.000
_cell.angle_alpha   90.00
_cell.angle_beta   90.00
_cell.angle_gamma   90.00
#
_symmetry.space_group_name_H-M   'P 1'
#
loop_
_entity.id
_entity.type
_entity.pdbx_description
1 polymer ?
#
loop_
_entity_poly.entity_id
_entity_poly.type
_entity_poly.pdbx_seq_one_letter_code
_entity_poly.pdbx_strand_id
1 'polypeptide(L)'
;MTHSQFRPCIDLHDGQVKQIVGGSLHDNSNKGLLTNFVSTLSSAHYAQLYRDHELPGGHVIMLGPGNEHAAIDALRTWPQGLQVGGGITIDNAQLWLERGASKVIVTSWLFPHGQFSADRLKALSELIGKDRLVVDLSCRRHGDGWVVAMDRWQTLTDMRITGEVIRMLSAFCSEFLVHAADVEGLCQGIDELLVETLGKISPIPVTYAGGASGVSDLELVDRLSGGRVDLTIGSALDIFGGKGVTFSECMDPADEKAQRPKGHLTKSNKGTETLPVATAPFYAKWTCTSTDILFLLLVTGVALIVRCWRLSVPNQVVFDEVHFGKFAGKYINGTYFYDLHPPLAKMMFAAAGKLAGYDGVFDFKSIGLDYAAAGVPYVGMRLLPAVLGAVTVPATFAAARACGYRADTALLASLLVCFENGLVTQSRLILLDSPLVFFTVLTLTAWSMFWTKQGQEFSGVWWFWLIATGALMGCAASCKWVGLFLFPAIGLSTISDLWDKIADRSLSPARWGMHFAARAVGLLAVPFAVYMFWFQVHFALLHTSGDANSMMTPEFQTTLKGGLDVSTDRDVFYGSMIRIRSSNAKSGYLHSHTHNWQHEKGSGQQQITLYSHADANNIWVVEPAFNTTVDSSLGPVPVKTGEVVRLRHKVTGKFLHSHEKRPALTSDDQKFELSGYGFTNFAGDSNDNFRLDILSGDKKEAGSDVQLQAIYSRFRLIHRNLNCAVYNSRKKLPKWAFEQTEVNCMRNCMPRMSTWHVEFAQYPNATAEMALKKAKYRPLSMWGKIWEYNKLMAESNESLTGDHPFAARPQHWAWLRRGTAYWGGNGHFVYQLGNPLVWWGSLAAVSLFFAIRFVLFLMDKRQIYPTLSGQRKLYLSSAGFFVVAWACHYVPFFLMGRELFIHHYFPALWMAILVLAFTLDLFTARMPAVVRVSVYVAVAAAVLHVFNTFSYITYSRTWTKEACLKTKWLSTWDIDCEHAIGGVRATDPPPPVTSSAAAKVDGDSDEVEGAKDDAVPVPEQVAVTLPSSAGAAVEESGSIGNIADIASPASIQAVIETSNPAAVHVEPEFEPPVGMPAADADPKAEVSAVSAAYSDVEDTGAHAEL
;
A
#
# COMPACT_ATOMS: atom_id res chain seq x y z
N MET A 1 -43.07 -18.20 -13.67
CA MET A 1 -44.36 -18.41 -13.00
C MET A 1 -44.81 -17.07 -12.47
N THR A 2 -46.12 -16.81 -12.38
CA THR A 2 -46.62 -15.73 -11.52
C THR A 2 -46.49 -16.18 -10.07
N HIS A 3 -46.29 -15.24 -9.16
CA HIS A 3 -46.25 -15.48 -7.72
C HIS A 3 -47.01 -14.38 -7.00
N SER A 4 -47.70 -14.75 -5.93
CA SER A 4 -48.45 -13.84 -5.06
C SER A 4 -47.53 -12.84 -4.38
N GLN A 5 -47.94 -11.57 -4.40
CA GLN A 5 -47.22 -10.46 -3.79
C GLN A 5 -47.87 -10.03 -2.48
N PHE A 6 -47.08 -9.51 -1.54
CA PHE A 6 -47.61 -8.74 -0.43
C PHE A 6 -48.04 -7.35 -0.91
N ARG A 7 -49.29 -6.96 -0.58
CA ARG A 7 -49.88 -5.65 -0.88
C ARG A 7 -50.05 -4.88 0.44
N PRO A 8 -49.35 -3.76 0.67
CA PRO A 8 -49.47 -3.04 1.93
C PRO A 8 -50.72 -2.14 1.97
N CYS A 9 -51.37 -2.03 3.15
CA CYS A 9 -52.51 -1.13 3.37
C CYS A 9 -52.15 0.11 4.21
N ILE A 10 -52.98 1.15 4.13
CA ILE A 10 -53.02 2.29 5.07
C ILE A 10 -54.49 2.59 5.39
N ASP A 11 -54.97 2.03 6.49
CA ASP A 11 -56.34 2.26 6.97
C ASP A 11 -56.41 3.55 7.80
N LEU A 12 -57.35 4.44 7.45
CA LEU A 12 -57.49 5.78 8.01
C LEU A 12 -58.83 5.94 8.72
N HIS A 13 -58.82 6.42 9.96
CA HIS A 13 -60.03 6.82 10.71
C HIS A 13 -59.72 8.07 11.56
N ASP A 14 -60.61 9.07 11.53
CA ASP A 14 -60.38 10.42 12.11
C ASP A 14 -59.06 11.09 11.62
N GLY A 15 -58.63 10.81 10.40
CA GLY A 15 -57.38 11.33 9.83
C GLY A 15 -56.10 10.71 10.41
N GLN A 16 -56.21 9.62 11.19
CA GLN A 16 -55.08 8.89 11.76
C GLN A 16 -55.00 7.47 11.18
N VAL A 17 -53.78 6.91 11.10
CA VAL A 17 -53.58 5.52 10.67
C VAL A 17 -53.94 4.58 11.81
N LYS A 18 -54.94 3.71 11.61
CA LYS A 18 -55.46 2.80 12.65
C LYS A 18 -55.73 1.41 12.07
N GLN A 19 -55.32 0.36 12.77
CA GLN A 19 -55.70 -1.01 12.46
C GLN A 19 -56.90 -1.42 13.32
N ILE A 20 -57.93 -2.00 12.70
CA ILE A 20 -59.23 -2.29 13.33
C ILE A 20 -59.45 -3.79 13.56
N VAL A 21 -60.25 -4.15 14.56
CA VAL A 21 -60.76 -5.51 14.76
C VAL A 21 -62.11 -5.64 14.06
N GLY A 22 -62.30 -6.70 13.26
CA GLY A 22 -63.52 -6.96 12.50
C GLY A 22 -64.79 -6.94 13.36
N GLY A 23 -65.88 -6.42 12.78
CA GLY A 23 -67.21 -6.36 13.41
C GLY A 23 -67.41 -5.33 14.53
N SER A 24 -66.38 -4.61 14.97
CA SER A 24 -66.46 -3.68 16.12
C SER A 24 -67.16 -2.33 15.86
N LEU A 25 -67.60 -2.06 14.63
CA LEU A 25 -68.17 -0.79 14.17
C LEU A 25 -69.71 -0.73 14.33
N HIS A 26 -70.19 -0.46 15.55
CA HIS A 26 -71.62 -0.23 15.83
C HIS A 26 -71.95 1.27 15.98
N ASP A 27 -72.93 1.77 15.21
CA ASP A 27 -73.37 3.19 15.25
C ASP A 27 -74.12 3.63 16.52
N ASN A 28 -74.37 2.71 17.47
CA ASN A 28 -75.27 2.94 18.62
C ASN A 28 -74.64 2.59 19.98
N SER A 29 -73.31 2.67 20.13
CA SER A 29 -72.67 2.46 21.44
C SER A 29 -71.53 3.42 21.74
N ASN A 30 -71.58 4.07 22.91
CA ASN A 30 -70.50 4.88 23.50
C ASN A 30 -69.28 4.04 23.97
N LYS A 31 -69.09 2.83 23.41
CA LYS A 31 -67.86 2.04 23.55
C LYS A 31 -67.02 2.32 22.32
N GLY A 32 -65.83 2.87 22.52
CA GLY A 32 -64.93 3.24 21.42
C GLY A 32 -64.57 2.04 20.52
N LEU A 33 -64.29 2.36 19.25
CA LEU A 33 -63.90 1.41 18.22
C LEU A 33 -62.70 0.56 18.69
N LEU A 34 -62.80 -0.77 18.57
CA LEU A 34 -61.73 -1.68 18.96
C LEU A 34 -60.61 -1.67 17.92
N THR A 35 -59.62 -0.81 18.14
CA THR A 35 -58.38 -0.77 17.35
C THR A 35 -57.35 -1.74 17.90
N ASN A 36 -56.74 -2.54 17.03
CA ASN A 36 -55.50 -3.25 17.33
C ASN A 36 -54.34 -2.26 17.55
N PHE A 37 -54.33 -1.15 16.80
CA PHE A 37 -53.29 -0.13 16.87
C PHE A 37 -53.78 1.24 16.38
N VAL A 38 -53.22 2.30 16.95
CA VAL A 38 -53.35 3.69 16.49
C VAL A 38 -51.94 4.25 16.36
N SER A 39 -51.55 4.67 15.16
CA SER A 39 -50.19 5.13 14.93
C SER A 39 -49.96 6.55 15.42
N THR A 40 -48.78 6.79 15.99
CA THR A 40 -48.22 8.12 16.22
C THR A 40 -47.54 8.70 14.97
N LEU A 41 -47.45 7.90 13.90
CA LEU A 41 -46.83 8.25 12.62
C LEU A 41 -47.91 8.59 11.59
N SER A 42 -47.63 9.57 10.73
CA SER A 42 -48.57 10.02 9.71
C SER A 42 -48.74 9.01 8.57
N SER A 43 -49.86 9.10 7.84
CA SER A 43 -50.09 8.34 6.60
C SER A 43 -48.97 8.53 5.57
N ALA A 44 -48.40 9.74 5.50
CA ALA A 44 -47.20 10.05 4.72
C ALA A 44 -45.97 9.22 5.13
N HIS A 45 -45.79 8.90 6.42
CA HIS A 45 -44.68 8.02 6.85
C HIS A 45 -44.82 6.60 6.27
N TYR A 46 -46.03 6.03 6.29
CA TYR A 46 -46.29 4.71 5.72
C TYR A 46 -46.19 4.72 4.19
N ALA A 47 -46.70 5.77 3.53
CA ALA A 47 -46.54 5.94 2.08
C ALA A 47 -45.06 6.11 1.68
N GLN A 48 -44.26 6.81 2.48
CA GLN A 48 -42.81 6.92 2.32
C GLN A 48 -42.13 5.55 2.48
N LEU A 49 -42.50 4.78 3.51
CA LEU A 49 -41.97 3.44 3.74
C LEU A 49 -42.23 2.51 2.56
N TYR A 50 -43.47 2.49 2.03
CA TYR A 50 -43.85 1.62 0.92
C TYR A 50 -43.23 2.07 -0.42
N ARG A 51 -43.01 3.38 -0.60
CA ARG A 51 -42.28 3.94 -1.74
C ARG A 51 -40.82 3.52 -1.74
N ASP A 52 -40.17 3.61 -0.58
CA ASP A 52 -38.74 3.31 -0.42
C ASP A 52 -38.44 1.80 -0.50
N HIS A 53 -39.47 0.95 -0.50
CA HIS A 53 -39.40 -0.50 -0.73
C HIS A 53 -40.03 -0.94 -2.08
N GLU A 54 -40.38 0.00 -2.97
CA GLU A 54 -40.94 -0.26 -4.30
C GLU A 54 -42.19 -1.19 -4.29
N LEU A 55 -43.18 -0.92 -3.42
CA LEU A 55 -44.43 -1.72 -3.27
C LEU A 55 -45.69 -1.12 -3.95
N PRO A 56 -45.82 -1.17 -5.29
CA PRO A 56 -46.97 -0.59 -6.00
C PRO A 56 -48.26 -1.35 -5.69
N GLY A 57 -49.40 -0.69 -5.86
CA GLY A 57 -50.72 -1.31 -5.68
C GLY A 57 -51.12 -1.54 -4.22
N GLY A 58 -50.30 -1.09 -3.26
CA GLY A 58 -50.78 -0.85 -1.90
C GLY A 58 -51.92 0.16 -1.88
N HIS A 59 -52.83 0.05 -0.90
CA HIS A 59 -54.10 0.79 -0.89
C HIS A 59 -54.34 1.59 0.39
N VAL A 60 -54.85 2.80 0.24
CA VAL A 60 -55.25 3.70 1.33
C VAL A 60 -56.77 3.64 1.49
N ILE A 61 -57.28 3.20 2.64
CA ILE A 61 -58.72 3.01 2.88
C ILE A 61 -59.24 4.04 3.87
N MET A 62 -60.18 4.89 3.43
CA MET A 62 -60.82 5.90 4.26
C MET A 62 -62.05 5.31 4.99
N LEU A 63 -61.89 5.00 6.27
CA LEU A 63 -62.93 4.49 7.15
C LEU A 63 -63.67 5.68 7.79
N GLY A 64 -64.74 6.14 7.13
CA GLY A 64 -65.55 7.27 7.57
C GLY A 64 -65.03 8.65 7.10
N PRO A 65 -65.67 9.74 7.56
CA PRO A 65 -65.33 11.11 7.18
C PRO A 65 -64.08 11.64 7.89
N GLY A 66 -63.47 12.72 7.38
CA GLY A 66 -62.34 13.42 8.02
C GLY A 66 -60.97 12.82 7.71
N ASN A 67 -60.91 11.81 6.83
CA ASN A 67 -59.69 11.13 6.41
C ASN A 67 -59.01 11.79 5.20
N GLU A 68 -59.64 12.79 4.57
CA GLU A 68 -59.29 13.28 3.24
C GLU A 68 -57.89 13.91 3.20
N HIS A 69 -57.48 14.66 4.23
CA HIS A 69 -56.13 15.21 4.31
C HIS A 69 -55.07 14.10 4.45
N ALA A 70 -55.29 13.13 5.34
CA ALA A 70 -54.37 12.03 5.54
C ALA A 70 -54.24 11.14 4.27
N ALA A 71 -55.33 10.94 3.53
CA ALA A 71 -55.29 10.26 2.24
C ALA A 71 -54.49 11.07 1.20
N ILE A 72 -54.73 12.39 1.09
CA ILE A 72 -53.97 13.28 0.21
C ILE A 72 -52.47 13.27 0.56
N ASP A 73 -52.10 13.26 1.84
CA ASP A 73 -50.69 13.28 2.26
C ASP A 73 -49.96 11.97 1.94
N ALA A 74 -50.66 10.82 2.02
CA ALA A 74 -50.12 9.55 1.52
C ALA A 74 -49.91 9.58 0.00
N LEU A 75 -50.94 9.98 -0.76
CA LEU A 75 -50.91 10.05 -2.22
C LEU A 75 -49.89 11.06 -2.77
N ARG A 76 -49.68 12.18 -2.08
CA ARG A 76 -48.64 13.17 -2.42
C ARG A 76 -47.23 12.69 -2.07
N THR A 77 -47.09 11.85 -1.06
CA THR A 77 -45.79 11.25 -0.69
C THR A 77 -45.37 10.21 -1.72
N TRP A 78 -46.32 9.45 -2.29
CA TRP A 78 -46.05 8.57 -3.42
C TRP A 78 -47.07 8.70 -4.57
N PRO A 79 -46.92 9.72 -5.43
CA PRO A 79 -47.79 9.91 -6.58
C PRO A 79 -47.69 8.75 -7.55
N GLN A 80 -48.85 8.23 -7.97
CA GLN A 80 -49.02 7.04 -8.82
C GLN A 80 -48.47 5.73 -8.24
N GLY A 81 -48.13 5.68 -6.94
CA GLY A 81 -47.77 4.43 -6.26
C GLY A 81 -48.94 3.70 -5.63
N LEU A 82 -49.74 4.44 -4.84
CA LEU A 82 -50.82 3.90 -4.02
C LEU A 82 -52.21 4.09 -4.64
N GLN A 83 -53.10 3.13 -4.38
CA GLN A 83 -54.54 3.20 -4.66
C GLN A 83 -55.28 3.90 -3.52
N VAL A 84 -56.50 4.39 -3.74
CA VAL A 84 -57.34 4.98 -2.67
C VAL A 84 -58.80 4.49 -2.72
N GLY A 85 -59.35 4.16 -1.55
CA GLY A 85 -60.71 3.63 -1.38
C GLY A 85 -61.46 4.25 -0.20
N GLY A 86 -62.75 3.94 -0.12
CA GLY A 86 -63.69 4.54 0.84
C GLY A 86 -64.30 5.85 0.31
N GLY A 87 -65.64 5.94 0.30
CA GLY A 87 -66.34 7.15 -0.16
C GLY A 87 -66.17 7.51 -1.64
N ILE A 88 -65.63 6.62 -2.48
CA ILE A 88 -65.44 6.86 -3.92
C ILE A 88 -66.80 6.87 -4.64
N THR A 89 -67.03 7.92 -5.42
CA THR A 89 -68.24 8.15 -6.24
C THR A 89 -67.82 8.66 -7.62
N ILE A 90 -68.76 8.67 -8.58
CA ILE A 90 -68.49 9.23 -9.92
C ILE A 90 -68.03 10.70 -9.87
N ASP A 91 -68.54 11.46 -8.91
CA ASP A 91 -68.27 12.90 -8.74
C ASP A 91 -66.86 13.19 -8.17
N ASN A 92 -66.22 12.23 -7.50
CA ASN A 92 -64.92 12.42 -6.84
C ASN A 92 -63.79 11.51 -7.36
N ALA A 93 -64.09 10.46 -8.13
CA ALA A 93 -63.12 9.49 -8.62
C ALA A 93 -61.97 10.15 -9.43
N GLN A 94 -62.30 11.03 -10.38
CA GLN A 94 -61.32 11.75 -11.19
C GLN A 94 -60.42 12.66 -10.32
N LEU A 95 -60.99 13.34 -9.33
CA LEU A 95 -60.26 14.21 -8.40
C LEU A 95 -59.26 13.44 -7.54
N TRP A 96 -59.55 12.18 -7.19
CA TRP A 96 -58.62 11.33 -6.44
C TRP A 96 -57.41 10.86 -7.28
N LEU A 97 -57.61 10.59 -8.58
CA LEU A 97 -56.52 10.31 -9.51
C LEU A 97 -55.63 11.56 -9.71
N GLU A 98 -56.24 12.74 -9.87
CA GLU A 98 -55.52 14.03 -9.96
C GLU A 98 -54.74 14.37 -8.68
N ARG A 99 -55.21 13.91 -7.52
CA ARG A 99 -54.51 14.03 -6.22
C ARG A 99 -53.35 13.05 -6.03
N GLY A 100 -53.12 12.14 -6.99
CA GLY A 100 -51.96 11.25 -7.01
C GLY A 100 -52.27 9.76 -6.88
N ALA A 101 -53.54 9.33 -6.79
CA ALA A 101 -53.86 7.90 -6.76
C ALA A 101 -53.54 7.21 -8.10
N SER A 102 -52.95 6.01 -8.04
CA SER A 102 -52.72 5.17 -9.23
C SER A 102 -54.02 4.57 -9.76
N LYS A 103 -54.90 4.16 -8.84
CA LYS A 103 -56.27 3.70 -9.08
C LYS A 103 -57.18 4.17 -7.95
N VAL A 104 -58.49 4.23 -8.22
CA VAL A 104 -59.51 4.36 -7.16
C VAL A 104 -60.25 3.03 -6.95
N ILE A 105 -60.62 2.78 -5.70
CA ILE A 105 -61.28 1.56 -5.24
C ILE A 105 -62.73 1.90 -4.90
N VAL A 106 -63.67 1.41 -5.70
CA VAL A 106 -65.11 1.63 -5.47
C VAL A 106 -65.70 0.52 -4.60
N THR A 107 -66.47 0.92 -3.59
CA THR A 107 -67.08 0.04 -2.57
C THR A 107 -68.61 0.11 -2.64
N SER A 108 -69.29 0.50 -1.55
CA SER A 108 -70.75 0.52 -1.40
C SER A 108 -71.52 1.41 -2.38
N TRP A 109 -70.85 2.34 -3.08
CA TRP A 109 -71.50 3.17 -4.10
C TRP A 109 -72.05 2.35 -5.28
N LEU A 110 -71.53 1.14 -5.52
CA LEU A 110 -72.10 0.20 -6.51
C LEU A 110 -73.40 -0.48 -6.06
N PHE A 111 -73.79 -0.36 -4.78
CA PHE A 111 -74.89 -1.10 -4.17
C PHE A 111 -76.00 -0.18 -3.59
N PRO A 112 -76.67 0.67 -4.39
CA PRO A 112 -77.81 1.44 -3.90
C PRO A 112 -78.88 0.53 -3.28
N HIS A 113 -79.22 0.78 -2.02
CA HIS A 113 -80.19 -0.01 -1.23
C HIS A 113 -79.87 -1.51 -1.15
N GLY A 114 -78.58 -1.91 -1.25
CA GLY A 114 -78.16 -3.31 -1.18
C GLY A 114 -78.27 -4.09 -2.50
N GLN A 115 -78.65 -3.44 -3.60
CA GLN A 115 -78.77 -4.04 -4.93
C GLN A 115 -77.66 -3.58 -5.87
N PHE A 116 -76.99 -4.50 -6.56
CA PHE A 116 -75.89 -4.16 -7.47
C PHE A 116 -76.36 -3.33 -8.69
N SER A 117 -75.69 -2.20 -8.94
CA SER A 117 -75.95 -1.34 -10.09
C SER A 117 -74.84 -1.43 -11.15
N ALA A 118 -75.09 -2.21 -12.20
CA ALA A 118 -74.21 -2.32 -13.36
C ALA A 118 -74.00 -0.97 -14.08
N ASP A 119 -75.03 -0.12 -14.15
CA ASP A 119 -74.95 1.20 -14.78
C ASP A 119 -73.99 2.14 -14.04
N ARG A 120 -73.95 2.08 -12.71
CA ARG A 120 -72.97 2.83 -11.90
C ARG A 120 -71.54 2.38 -12.16
N LEU A 121 -71.31 1.07 -12.19
CA LEU A 121 -69.98 0.51 -12.51
C LEU A 121 -69.53 0.92 -13.91
N LYS A 122 -70.43 0.80 -14.90
CA LYS A 122 -70.16 1.19 -16.28
C LYS A 122 -69.85 2.68 -16.40
N ALA A 123 -70.69 3.56 -15.87
CA ALA A 123 -70.49 5.02 -15.97
C ALA A 123 -69.19 5.47 -15.29
N LEU A 124 -68.82 4.86 -14.16
CA LEU A 124 -67.53 5.10 -13.51
C LEU A 124 -66.35 4.60 -14.36
N SER A 125 -66.45 3.38 -14.92
CA SER A 125 -65.43 2.81 -15.82
C SER A 125 -65.25 3.63 -17.10
N GLU A 126 -66.32 4.18 -17.66
CA GLU A 126 -66.29 5.07 -18.83
C GLU A 126 -65.68 6.44 -18.50
N LEU A 127 -65.91 6.98 -17.29
CA LEU A 127 -65.36 8.27 -16.85
C LEU A 127 -63.85 8.22 -16.61
N ILE A 128 -63.35 7.26 -15.83
CA ILE A 128 -61.93 7.21 -15.42
C ILE A 128 -61.10 6.18 -16.18
N GLY A 129 -61.73 5.30 -16.96
CA GLY A 129 -61.06 4.19 -17.64
C GLY A 129 -60.83 2.99 -16.71
N LYS A 130 -61.19 1.80 -17.20
CA LYS A 130 -61.00 0.50 -16.54
C LYS A 130 -59.63 0.31 -15.85
N ASP A 131 -58.55 0.75 -16.49
CA ASP A 131 -57.18 0.55 -15.99
C ASP A 131 -56.86 1.34 -14.72
N ARG A 132 -57.71 2.31 -14.35
CA ARG A 132 -57.62 3.12 -13.12
C ARG A 132 -58.73 2.81 -12.10
N LEU A 133 -59.54 1.77 -12.35
CA LEU A 133 -60.64 1.34 -11.47
C LEU A 133 -60.35 -0.04 -10.85
N VAL A 134 -60.53 -0.12 -9.54
CA VAL A 134 -60.57 -1.36 -8.73
C VAL A 134 -61.96 -1.49 -8.12
N VAL A 135 -62.49 -2.71 -8.07
CA VAL A 135 -63.77 -3.00 -7.40
C VAL A 135 -63.50 -3.77 -6.11
N ASP A 136 -64.02 -3.27 -5.00
CA ASP A 136 -63.99 -3.93 -3.69
C ASP A 136 -65.19 -4.85 -3.54
N LEU A 137 -64.93 -6.13 -3.30
CA LEU A 137 -65.93 -7.18 -3.07
C LEU A 137 -65.82 -7.73 -1.64
N SER A 138 -65.75 -6.82 -0.68
CA SER A 138 -66.06 -7.05 0.74
C SER A 138 -67.19 -8.07 0.91
N CYS A 139 -66.85 -9.29 1.37
CA CYS A 139 -67.79 -10.40 1.47
C CYS A 139 -67.84 -11.10 2.84
N ARG A 140 -68.92 -11.85 3.06
CA ARG A 140 -69.14 -12.74 4.21
C ARG A 140 -69.57 -14.12 3.77
N ARG A 141 -69.22 -15.14 4.55
CA ARG A 141 -69.61 -16.53 4.30
C ARG A 141 -71.09 -16.74 4.64
N HIS A 142 -71.85 -17.20 3.65
CA HIS A 142 -73.28 -17.47 3.77
C HIS A 142 -73.62 -18.79 3.07
N GLY A 143 -73.97 -19.81 3.86
CA GLY A 143 -74.17 -21.17 3.36
C GLY A 143 -72.88 -21.79 2.80
N ASP A 144 -72.93 -22.23 1.55
CA ASP A 144 -71.87 -22.92 0.81
C ASP A 144 -70.94 -21.98 0.01
N GLY A 145 -71.03 -20.66 0.20
CA GLY A 145 -70.09 -19.69 -0.40
C GLY A 145 -70.17 -18.31 0.24
N TRP A 146 -69.86 -17.25 -0.52
CA TRP A 146 -69.73 -15.89 0.00
C TRP A 146 -70.65 -14.90 -0.72
N VAL A 147 -71.25 -14.00 0.05
CA VAL A 147 -72.13 -12.92 -0.40
C VAL A 147 -71.47 -11.59 -0.07
N VAL A 148 -71.49 -10.65 -1.02
CA VAL A 148 -70.95 -9.30 -0.85
C VAL A 148 -71.77 -8.58 0.23
N ALA A 149 -71.09 -7.91 1.14
CA ALA A 149 -71.67 -7.23 2.28
C ALA A 149 -71.27 -5.75 2.29
N MET A 150 -72.21 -4.89 2.66
CA MET A 150 -72.02 -3.45 2.76
C MET A 150 -72.36 -2.96 4.18
N ASP A 151 -72.39 -1.64 4.36
CA ASP A 151 -72.70 -0.96 5.63
C ASP A 151 -71.91 -1.53 6.81
N ARG A 152 -70.58 -1.57 6.63
CA ARG A 152 -69.62 -2.11 7.61
C ARG A 152 -69.96 -3.54 8.04
N TRP A 153 -70.25 -4.40 7.06
CA TRP A 153 -70.45 -5.85 7.22
C TRP A 153 -71.78 -6.28 7.85
N GLN A 154 -72.70 -5.33 8.03
CA GLN A 154 -74.01 -5.55 8.65
C GLN A 154 -75.09 -5.95 7.62
N THR A 155 -75.03 -5.39 6.41
CA THR A 155 -76.02 -5.63 5.34
C THR A 155 -75.45 -6.60 4.30
N LEU A 156 -76.06 -7.77 4.10
CA LEU A 156 -75.79 -8.62 2.93
C LEU A 156 -76.50 -8.06 1.69
N THR A 157 -75.82 -8.05 0.55
CA THR A 157 -76.36 -7.60 -0.74
C THR A 157 -76.97 -8.77 -1.54
N ASP A 158 -77.54 -8.47 -2.70
CA ASP A 158 -77.98 -9.48 -3.68
C ASP A 158 -76.83 -10.22 -4.41
N MET A 159 -75.59 -9.73 -4.30
CA MET A 159 -74.46 -10.25 -5.06
C MET A 159 -73.69 -11.38 -4.34
N ARG A 160 -73.82 -12.62 -4.85
CA ARG A 160 -72.94 -13.74 -4.49
C ARG A 160 -71.63 -13.71 -5.29
N ILE A 161 -70.50 -14.01 -4.67
CA ILE A 161 -69.23 -14.20 -5.40
C ILE A 161 -69.32 -15.49 -6.22
N THR A 162 -69.36 -15.34 -7.55
CA THR A 162 -69.36 -16.45 -8.52
C THR A 162 -68.46 -16.12 -9.72
N GLY A 163 -68.01 -17.15 -10.45
CA GLY A 163 -67.18 -16.95 -11.65
C GLY A 163 -67.91 -16.32 -12.84
N GLU A 164 -69.23 -16.13 -12.76
CA GLU A 164 -69.99 -15.32 -13.72
C GLU A 164 -69.93 -13.84 -13.32
N VAL A 165 -70.22 -13.53 -12.06
CA VAL A 165 -70.14 -12.17 -11.50
C VAL A 165 -68.73 -11.59 -11.64
N ILE A 166 -67.69 -12.33 -11.23
CA ILE A 166 -66.30 -11.87 -11.34
C ILE A 166 -65.90 -11.61 -12.81
N ARG A 167 -66.37 -12.44 -13.75
CA ARG A 167 -66.11 -12.23 -15.19
C ARG A 167 -66.84 -10.99 -15.71
N MET A 168 -68.10 -10.78 -15.33
CA MET A 168 -68.88 -9.59 -15.71
C MET A 168 -68.21 -8.30 -15.19
N LEU A 169 -67.85 -8.25 -13.90
CA LEU A 169 -67.18 -7.11 -13.29
C LEU A 169 -65.81 -6.81 -13.95
N SER A 170 -65.07 -7.87 -14.32
CA SER A 170 -63.76 -7.75 -14.97
C SER A 170 -63.78 -7.08 -16.34
N ALA A 171 -64.95 -6.88 -16.95
CA ALA A 171 -65.08 -6.07 -18.15
C ALA A 171 -64.85 -4.56 -17.87
N PHE A 172 -65.08 -4.12 -16.63
CA PHE A 172 -65.14 -2.70 -16.24
C PHE A 172 -64.01 -2.26 -15.27
N CYS A 173 -63.43 -3.17 -14.50
CA CYS A 173 -62.25 -2.91 -13.66
C CYS A 173 -61.00 -3.65 -14.16
N SER A 174 -59.83 -3.22 -13.67
CA SER A 174 -58.53 -3.84 -13.98
C SER A 174 -57.99 -4.72 -12.85
N GLU A 175 -58.64 -4.68 -11.69
CA GLU A 175 -58.22 -5.36 -10.47
C GLU A 175 -59.41 -5.49 -9.51
N PHE A 176 -59.35 -6.49 -8.63
CA PHE A 176 -60.27 -6.67 -7.51
C PHE A 176 -59.55 -6.54 -6.17
N LEU A 177 -60.22 -5.95 -5.19
CA LEU A 177 -59.87 -6.06 -3.78
C LEU A 177 -60.96 -6.91 -3.10
N VAL A 178 -60.61 -7.97 -2.37
CA VAL A 178 -61.59 -8.88 -1.76
C VAL A 178 -61.30 -9.01 -0.27
N HIS A 179 -61.99 -8.20 0.53
CA HIS A 179 -61.97 -8.26 1.98
C HIS A 179 -62.88 -9.39 2.49
N ALA A 180 -62.42 -10.18 3.46
CA ALA A 180 -63.15 -11.31 4.07
C ALA A 180 -63.53 -11.00 5.53
N ALA A 181 -64.75 -10.48 5.75
CA ALA A 181 -65.14 -9.89 7.04
C ALA A 181 -65.01 -10.83 8.24
N ASP A 182 -65.33 -12.11 8.03
CA ASP A 182 -65.45 -13.10 9.10
C ASP A 182 -64.10 -13.47 9.73
N VAL A 183 -62.98 -13.02 9.13
CA VAL A 183 -61.61 -13.15 9.66
C VAL A 183 -60.88 -11.80 9.79
N GLU A 184 -61.49 -10.68 9.39
CA GLU A 184 -60.80 -9.39 9.26
C GLU A 184 -60.27 -8.85 10.60
N GLY A 185 -59.00 -8.41 10.61
CA GLY A 185 -58.31 -7.93 11.81
C GLY A 185 -58.12 -8.94 12.95
N LEU A 186 -58.52 -10.21 12.79
CA LEU A 186 -58.44 -11.23 13.86
C LEU A 186 -57.06 -11.90 13.99
N CYS A 187 -56.25 -11.89 12.93
CA CYS A 187 -54.94 -12.57 12.86
C CYS A 187 -55.01 -14.08 13.19
N GLN A 188 -56.06 -14.78 12.74
CA GLN A 188 -56.33 -16.20 13.03
C GLN A 188 -56.15 -17.13 11.82
N GLY A 189 -55.71 -16.61 10.67
CA GLY A 189 -55.58 -17.32 9.40
C GLY A 189 -56.60 -16.85 8.35
N ILE A 190 -56.27 -17.07 7.09
CA ILE A 190 -57.07 -16.68 5.92
C ILE A 190 -58.25 -17.63 5.65
N ASP A 191 -59.25 -17.19 4.88
CA ASP A 191 -60.25 -18.11 4.29
C ASP A 191 -59.63 -18.82 3.07
N GLU A 192 -58.97 -19.96 3.33
CA GLU A 192 -58.28 -20.76 2.30
C GLU A 192 -59.20 -21.11 1.11
N LEU A 193 -60.49 -21.38 1.37
CA LEU A 193 -61.43 -21.82 0.34
C LEU A 193 -61.88 -20.63 -0.54
N LEU A 194 -61.99 -19.42 0.04
CA LEU A 194 -62.20 -18.20 -0.73
C LEU A 194 -61.00 -17.89 -1.61
N VAL A 195 -59.77 -17.96 -1.09
CA VAL A 195 -58.54 -17.72 -1.86
C VAL A 195 -58.39 -18.72 -3.02
N GLU A 196 -58.60 -20.00 -2.77
CA GLU A 196 -58.57 -21.04 -3.80
C GLU A 196 -59.68 -20.82 -4.87
N THR A 197 -60.86 -20.36 -4.43
CA THR A 197 -61.97 -20.00 -5.33
C THR A 197 -61.62 -18.79 -6.21
N LEU A 198 -61.12 -17.70 -5.62
CA LEU A 198 -60.73 -16.48 -6.34
C LEU A 198 -59.65 -16.77 -7.39
N GLY A 199 -58.63 -17.55 -7.02
CA GLY A 199 -57.58 -17.99 -7.95
C GLY A 199 -58.12 -18.83 -9.12
N LYS A 200 -59.19 -19.60 -8.92
CA LYS A 200 -59.85 -20.36 -10.00
C LYS A 200 -60.73 -19.50 -10.92
N ILE A 201 -61.41 -18.47 -10.39
CA ILE A 201 -62.47 -17.76 -11.13
C ILE A 201 -62.08 -16.40 -11.72
N SER A 202 -61.05 -15.72 -11.23
CA SER A 202 -60.71 -14.37 -11.71
C SER A 202 -59.89 -14.39 -13.01
N PRO A 203 -60.26 -13.58 -14.03
CA PRO A 203 -59.46 -13.38 -15.23
C PRO A 203 -58.49 -12.19 -15.13
N ILE A 204 -58.52 -11.42 -14.03
CA ILE A 204 -57.70 -10.23 -13.78
C ILE A 204 -57.12 -10.27 -12.35
N PRO A 205 -56.09 -9.47 -12.01
CA PRO A 205 -55.48 -9.48 -10.67
C PRO A 205 -56.48 -9.31 -9.54
N VAL A 206 -56.25 -10.03 -8.45
CA VAL A 206 -57.05 -9.99 -7.22
C VAL A 206 -56.10 -9.78 -6.05
N THR A 207 -56.37 -8.78 -5.22
CA THR A 207 -55.77 -8.65 -3.89
C THR A 207 -56.77 -9.15 -2.86
N TYR A 208 -56.40 -10.14 -2.05
CA TYR A 208 -57.18 -10.64 -0.92
C TYR A 208 -56.79 -9.89 0.37
N ALA A 209 -57.76 -9.69 1.26
CA ALA A 209 -57.56 -9.08 2.57
C ALA A 209 -58.43 -9.78 3.63
N GLY A 210 -57.89 -9.88 4.85
CA GLY A 210 -58.55 -10.52 6.00
C GLY A 210 -57.77 -11.69 6.57
N GLY A 211 -57.82 -11.87 7.90
CA GLY A 211 -57.36 -13.07 8.60
C GLY A 211 -55.85 -13.27 8.75
N ALA A 212 -55.04 -12.72 7.83
CA ALA A 212 -53.59 -12.92 7.77
C ALA A 212 -52.90 -12.77 9.13
N SER A 213 -52.16 -13.81 9.51
CA SER A 213 -51.63 -14.07 10.85
C SER A 213 -50.10 -14.03 10.89
N GLY A 214 -49.42 -14.35 9.78
CA GLY A 214 -47.95 -14.30 9.68
C GLY A 214 -47.46 -14.45 8.24
N VAL A 215 -46.13 -14.48 8.03
CA VAL A 215 -45.52 -14.55 6.69
C VAL A 215 -45.91 -15.83 5.93
N SER A 216 -46.19 -16.92 6.66
CA SER A 216 -46.63 -18.21 6.10
C SER A 216 -47.96 -18.13 5.33
N ASP A 217 -48.83 -17.17 5.64
CA ASP A 217 -50.06 -16.95 4.89
C ASP A 217 -49.78 -16.50 3.44
N LEU A 218 -48.63 -15.87 3.16
CA LEU A 218 -48.24 -15.49 1.80
C LEU A 218 -47.81 -16.71 0.95
N GLU A 219 -47.02 -17.64 1.51
CA GLU A 219 -46.73 -18.94 0.86
C GLU A 219 -48.03 -19.76 0.66
N LEU A 220 -48.97 -19.66 1.61
CA LEU A 220 -50.27 -20.34 1.56
C LEU A 220 -51.15 -19.79 0.42
N VAL A 221 -51.24 -18.46 0.26
CA VAL A 221 -51.98 -17.81 -0.83
C VAL A 221 -51.37 -18.11 -2.20
N ASP A 222 -50.04 -18.13 -2.33
CA ASP A 222 -49.35 -18.49 -3.59
C ASP A 222 -49.74 -19.92 -4.00
N ARG A 223 -49.68 -20.86 -3.05
CA ARG A 223 -50.02 -22.28 -3.24
C ARG A 223 -51.50 -22.49 -3.60
N LEU A 224 -52.43 -21.80 -2.94
CA LEU A 224 -53.88 -21.98 -3.14
C LEU A 224 -54.39 -21.31 -4.43
N SER A 225 -53.85 -20.14 -4.79
CA SER A 225 -54.26 -19.43 -6.00
C SER A 225 -53.53 -19.90 -7.28
N GLY A 226 -52.34 -20.49 -7.10
CA GLY A 226 -51.38 -20.73 -8.17
C GLY A 226 -50.69 -19.43 -8.60
N GLY A 227 -50.31 -18.59 -7.64
CA GLY A 227 -49.69 -17.28 -7.85
C GLY A 227 -50.59 -16.32 -8.64
N ARG A 228 -51.87 -16.20 -8.27
CA ARG A 228 -52.89 -15.38 -8.96
C ARG A 228 -53.72 -14.48 -8.06
N VAL A 229 -53.58 -14.62 -6.74
CA VAL A 229 -54.19 -13.73 -5.73
C VAL A 229 -53.05 -13.17 -4.90
N ASP A 230 -52.96 -11.86 -4.77
CA ASP A 230 -52.01 -11.18 -3.87
C ASP A 230 -52.59 -11.10 -2.44
N LEU A 231 -51.75 -10.93 -1.42
CA LEU A 231 -52.16 -10.90 -0.01
C LEU A 231 -51.90 -9.54 0.64
N THR A 232 -52.96 -9.00 1.25
CA THR A 232 -52.88 -7.87 2.18
C THR A 232 -52.60 -8.37 3.58
N ILE A 233 -51.64 -7.76 4.26
CA ILE A 233 -51.38 -7.99 5.69
C ILE A 233 -51.42 -6.64 6.40
N GLY A 234 -52.35 -6.49 7.33
CA GLY A 234 -52.52 -5.29 8.16
C GLY A 234 -52.12 -5.56 9.61
N SER A 235 -53.10 -5.91 10.46
CA SER A 235 -52.96 -6.02 11.92
C SER A 235 -51.88 -6.98 12.44
N ALA A 236 -51.38 -7.92 11.64
CA ALA A 236 -50.28 -8.80 12.03
C ALA A 236 -48.88 -8.14 11.95
N LEU A 237 -48.74 -7.03 11.20
CA LEU A 237 -47.47 -6.33 10.95
C LEU A 237 -46.95 -5.55 12.16
N ASP A 238 -45.65 -5.67 12.43
CA ASP A 238 -44.91 -4.89 13.43
C ASP A 238 -45.01 -3.36 13.25
N ILE A 239 -45.02 -2.85 12.01
CA ILE A 239 -45.21 -1.42 11.70
C ILE A 239 -46.60 -0.89 12.08
N PHE A 240 -47.54 -1.79 12.38
CA PHE A 240 -48.85 -1.50 12.97
C PHE A 240 -49.01 -2.14 14.37
N GLY A 241 -47.91 -2.31 15.11
CA GLY A 241 -47.93 -2.84 16.48
C GLY A 241 -48.24 -4.34 16.60
N GLY A 242 -48.40 -5.03 15.49
CA GLY A 242 -48.58 -6.47 15.40
C GLY A 242 -47.34 -7.26 15.82
N LYS A 243 -47.51 -8.58 15.93
CA LYS A 243 -46.45 -9.53 16.34
C LYS A 243 -46.48 -10.83 15.54
N GLY A 244 -47.26 -10.88 14.46
CA GLY A 244 -47.44 -12.07 13.63
C GLY A 244 -46.39 -12.17 12.52
N VAL A 245 -45.95 -11.02 12.01
CA VAL A 245 -44.91 -10.89 10.99
C VAL A 245 -44.31 -9.48 11.02
N THR A 246 -43.02 -9.35 10.74
CA THR A 246 -42.38 -8.05 10.51
C THR A 246 -42.53 -7.60 9.06
N PHE A 247 -42.60 -6.29 8.83
CA PHE A 247 -42.60 -5.73 7.48
C PHE A 247 -41.41 -6.23 6.64
N SER A 248 -40.25 -6.49 7.27
CA SER A 248 -39.08 -7.06 6.60
C SER A 248 -39.28 -8.51 6.14
N GLU A 249 -39.98 -9.35 6.90
CA GLU A 249 -40.29 -10.74 6.51
C GLU A 249 -41.31 -10.78 5.36
N CYS A 250 -42.22 -9.80 5.28
CA CYS A 250 -43.07 -9.62 4.10
C CYS A 250 -42.30 -9.19 2.83
N MET A 251 -41.06 -8.72 2.96
CA MET A 251 -40.19 -8.34 1.83
C MET A 251 -39.31 -9.48 1.33
N ASP A 252 -38.87 -10.39 2.20
CA ASP A 252 -38.16 -11.61 1.81
C ASP A 252 -38.63 -12.84 2.62
N PRO A 253 -39.75 -13.48 2.21
CA PRO A 253 -40.32 -14.65 2.90
C PRO A 253 -39.41 -15.89 2.95
N ALA A 254 -38.24 -15.88 2.28
CA ALA A 254 -37.41 -17.06 2.12
C ALA A 254 -36.56 -17.42 3.36
N ASP A 255 -36.33 -16.50 4.28
CA ASP A 255 -35.25 -16.59 5.30
C ASP A 255 -35.61 -17.40 6.57
N GLU A 256 -36.89 -17.74 6.81
CA GLU A 256 -37.31 -18.50 8.01
C GLU A 256 -36.71 -19.93 8.07
N LYS A 257 -36.21 -20.45 6.93
CA LYS A 257 -35.69 -21.81 6.77
C LYS A 257 -34.34 -22.07 7.48
N ALA A 258 -33.90 -21.17 8.36
CA ALA A 258 -32.57 -21.15 8.99
C ALA A 258 -32.45 -21.87 10.37
N GLN A 259 -33.55 -22.21 11.07
CA GLN A 259 -33.50 -22.62 12.49
C GLN A 259 -34.01 -24.04 12.84
N ARG A 260 -33.43 -25.11 12.25
CA ARG A 260 -33.45 -26.47 12.85
C ARG A 260 -32.11 -27.22 12.64
N PRO A 261 -31.60 -28.01 13.62
CA PRO A 261 -30.24 -28.56 13.57
C PRO A 261 -30.11 -29.97 12.94
N LYS A 262 -29.06 -30.15 12.13
CA LYS A 262 -28.43 -31.40 11.62
C LYS A 262 -29.22 -32.24 10.57
N GLY A 263 -28.71 -32.36 9.34
CA GLY A 263 -29.26 -33.33 8.37
C GLY A 263 -28.78 -33.34 6.89
N HIS A 264 -27.47 -33.23 6.60
CA HIS A 264 -26.88 -33.40 5.25
C HIS A 264 -27.25 -32.38 4.12
N LEU A 265 -26.30 -32.15 3.19
CA LEU A 265 -26.33 -31.05 2.22
C LEU A 265 -27.04 -31.41 0.89
N THR A 266 -27.69 -30.43 0.22
CA THR A 266 -27.16 -29.80 -1.02
C THR A 266 -27.98 -28.62 -1.63
N LYS A 267 -27.28 -27.48 -1.80
CA LYS A 267 -27.38 -26.42 -2.85
C LYS A 267 -28.73 -25.95 -3.48
N SER A 268 -29.17 -24.76 -3.05
CA SER A 268 -29.15 -23.47 -3.80
C SER A 268 -29.79 -23.28 -5.20
N ASN A 269 -30.72 -22.30 -5.31
CA ASN A 269 -30.73 -21.16 -6.26
C ASN A 269 -31.85 -20.15 -5.85
N LYS A 270 -31.62 -18.83 -5.76
CA LYS A 270 -31.75 -17.78 -6.82
C LYS A 270 -33.13 -17.73 -7.51
N GLY A 271 -33.89 -16.62 -7.54
CA GLY A 271 -33.67 -15.25 -7.04
C GLY A 271 -33.51 -14.23 -8.17
N THR A 272 -34.34 -13.17 -8.18
CA THR A 272 -34.38 -12.09 -9.21
C THR A 272 -34.52 -10.74 -8.51
N GLU A 273 -33.74 -9.72 -8.93
CA GLU A 273 -33.43 -8.54 -8.09
C GLU A 273 -34.28 -7.29 -8.39
N THR A 274 -34.87 -6.69 -7.35
CA THR A 274 -35.17 -5.24 -7.26
C THR A 274 -33.93 -4.46 -6.77
N LEU A 275 -33.96 -3.13 -6.75
CA LEU A 275 -32.82 -2.30 -6.33
C LEU A 275 -32.92 -1.89 -4.85
N PRO A 276 -31.96 -2.27 -3.97
CA PRO A 276 -32.07 -2.02 -2.53
C PRO A 276 -31.55 -0.64 -2.11
N VAL A 277 -32.15 -0.11 -1.04
CA VAL A 277 -31.57 0.97 -0.23
C VAL A 277 -30.15 0.56 0.22
N ALA A 278 -29.19 1.48 0.11
CA ALA A 278 -27.83 1.12 -0.26
C ALA A 278 -26.85 0.75 0.88
N THR A 279 -27.19 -0.17 1.79
CA THR A 279 -26.19 -0.86 2.65
C THR A 279 -25.83 -2.27 2.16
N ALA A 280 -26.42 -2.75 1.05
CA ALA A 280 -25.96 -3.96 0.37
C ALA A 280 -24.43 -3.88 0.07
N PRO A 281 -23.66 -4.98 0.25
CA PRO A 281 -22.20 -4.92 0.37
C PRO A 281 -21.49 -4.37 -0.86
N PHE A 282 -20.29 -3.81 -0.64
CA PHE A 282 -19.41 -3.20 -1.66
C PHE A 282 -19.08 -4.17 -2.82
N TYR A 283 -19.10 -5.47 -2.56
CA TYR A 283 -18.84 -6.55 -3.51
C TYR A 283 -19.82 -7.72 -3.34
N ALA A 284 -20.03 -8.51 -4.40
CA ALA A 284 -20.97 -9.61 -4.42
C ALA A 284 -20.52 -10.85 -3.60
N LYS A 285 -21.49 -11.66 -3.14
CA LYS A 285 -21.23 -12.98 -2.53
C LYS A 285 -20.70 -13.96 -3.60
N TRP A 286 -19.37 -14.03 -3.80
CA TRP A 286 -18.77 -15.01 -4.71
C TRP A 286 -18.85 -16.44 -4.14
N THR A 287 -19.50 -17.33 -4.89
CA THR A 287 -19.39 -18.79 -4.75
C THR A 287 -18.62 -19.36 -5.93
N CYS A 288 -17.59 -20.17 -5.65
CA CYS A 288 -16.74 -20.76 -6.68
C CYS A 288 -17.51 -21.82 -7.49
N THR A 289 -17.61 -21.64 -8.80
CA THR A 289 -18.29 -22.57 -9.73
C THR A 289 -17.32 -23.56 -10.39
N SER A 290 -17.83 -24.64 -10.99
CA SER A 290 -17.00 -25.56 -11.77
C SER A 290 -16.28 -24.87 -12.95
N THR A 291 -16.91 -23.84 -13.55
CA THR A 291 -16.30 -23.01 -14.60
C THR A 291 -15.18 -22.13 -14.04
N ASP A 292 -15.33 -21.65 -12.79
CA ASP A 292 -14.30 -20.87 -12.10
C ASP A 292 -13.05 -21.73 -11.86
N ILE A 293 -13.25 -22.98 -11.43
CA ILE A 293 -12.17 -23.97 -11.24
C ILE A 293 -11.49 -24.29 -12.58
N LEU A 294 -12.25 -24.54 -13.64
CA LEU A 294 -11.71 -24.81 -14.98
C LEU A 294 -10.86 -23.64 -15.50
N PHE A 295 -11.35 -22.40 -15.37
CA PHE A 295 -10.60 -21.22 -15.78
C PHE A 295 -9.37 -20.99 -14.90
N LEU A 296 -9.44 -21.19 -13.58
CA LEU A 296 -8.28 -21.11 -12.68
C LEU A 296 -7.19 -22.12 -13.06
N LEU A 297 -7.55 -23.38 -13.34
CA LEU A 297 -6.61 -24.41 -13.78
C LEU A 297 -5.98 -24.04 -15.14
N LEU A 298 -6.80 -23.59 -16.10
CA LEU A 298 -6.35 -23.21 -17.44
C LEU A 298 -5.39 -22.01 -17.39
N VAL A 299 -5.72 -20.93 -16.70
CA VAL A 299 -4.83 -19.75 -16.62
C VAL A 299 -3.58 -20.05 -15.80
N THR A 300 -3.64 -20.95 -14.82
CA THR A 300 -2.44 -21.40 -14.07
C THR A 300 -1.49 -22.18 -14.99
N GLY A 301 -2.00 -23.12 -15.79
CA GLY A 301 -1.20 -23.88 -16.76
C GLY A 301 -0.55 -22.96 -17.81
N VAL A 302 -1.31 -22.05 -18.40
CA VAL A 302 -0.79 -21.07 -19.36
C VAL A 302 0.22 -20.13 -18.70
N ALA A 303 -0.03 -19.64 -17.49
CA ALA A 303 0.89 -18.76 -16.77
C ALA A 303 2.21 -19.44 -16.41
N LEU A 304 2.21 -20.71 -16.01
CA LEU A 304 3.43 -21.48 -15.76
C LEU A 304 4.25 -21.65 -17.04
N ILE A 305 3.61 -21.97 -18.17
CA ILE A 305 4.29 -22.06 -19.47
C ILE A 305 4.91 -20.71 -19.85
N VAL A 306 4.13 -19.63 -19.81
CA VAL A 306 4.58 -18.27 -20.19
C VAL A 306 5.71 -17.77 -19.27
N ARG A 307 5.57 -17.91 -17.95
CA ARG A 307 6.53 -17.32 -17.00
C ARG A 307 7.82 -18.12 -16.87
N CYS A 308 7.77 -19.45 -17.01
CA CYS A 308 8.94 -20.33 -16.90
C CYS A 308 9.62 -20.65 -18.25
N TRP A 309 9.20 -20.03 -19.36
CA TRP A 309 9.81 -20.28 -20.68
C TRP A 309 11.25 -19.75 -20.77
N ARG A 310 12.19 -20.65 -21.11
CA ARG A 310 13.63 -20.38 -21.32
C ARG A 310 14.32 -19.60 -20.18
N LEU A 311 14.07 -19.94 -18.90
CA LEU A 311 14.73 -19.29 -17.75
C LEU A 311 16.27 -19.36 -17.77
N SER A 312 16.83 -20.34 -18.49
CA SER A 312 18.26 -20.49 -18.79
C SER A 312 18.83 -19.45 -19.77
N VAL A 313 18.03 -18.54 -20.30
CA VAL A 313 18.46 -17.53 -21.28
C VAL A 313 18.10 -16.11 -20.79
N PRO A 314 19.06 -15.17 -20.71
CA PRO A 314 20.51 -15.36 -20.94
C PRO A 314 21.15 -16.21 -19.83
N ASN A 315 22.21 -16.95 -20.14
CA ASN A 315 22.99 -17.73 -19.15
C ASN A 315 23.98 -16.87 -18.35
N GLN A 316 23.81 -15.55 -18.39
CA GLN A 316 24.68 -14.55 -17.79
C GLN A 316 23.93 -13.71 -16.75
N VAL A 317 24.69 -13.03 -15.89
CA VAL A 317 24.21 -12.02 -14.94
C VAL A 317 23.56 -10.85 -15.70
N VAL A 318 22.37 -10.46 -15.25
CA VAL A 318 21.56 -9.37 -15.82
C VAL A 318 21.57 -8.15 -14.88
N PHE A 319 21.15 -6.96 -15.35
CA PHE A 319 20.85 -5.80 -14.51
C PHE A 319 20.02 -6.20 -13.27
N ASP A 320 20.32 -5.56 -12.13
CA ASP A 320 19.81 -5.86 -10.79
C ASP A 320 20.11 -7.27 -10.22
N GLU A 321 20.29 -8.32 -11.03
CA GLU A 321 20.78 -9.63 -10.54
C GLU A 321 22.18 -9.50 -9.89
N VAL A 322 22.99 -8.54 -10.35
CA VAL A 322 24.26 -8.10 -9.73
C VAL A 322 24.14 -7.81 -8.23
N HIS A 323 23.01 -7.23 -7.80
CA HIS A 323 22.77 -6.89 -6.39
C HIS A 323 22.13 -8.05 -5.66
N PHE A 324 21.02 -8.58 -6.18
CA PHE A 324 20.19 -9.53 -5.43
C PHE A 324 20.77 -10.94 -5.40
N GLY A 325 21.56 -11.33 -6.40
CA GLY A 325 22.37 -12.55 -6.38
C GLY A 325 23.51 -12.48 -5.36
N LYS A 326 24.25 -11.36 -5.34
CA LYS A 326 25.31 -11.11 -4.35
C LYS A 326 24.77 -11.15 -2.91
N PHE A 327 23.62 -10.53 -2.66
CA PHE A 327 22.96 -10.59 -1.36
C PHE A 327 22.46 -12.00 -1.00
N ALA A 328 21.97 -12.79 -1.97
CA ALA A 328 21.60 -14.18 -1.74
C ALA A 328 22.80 -15.03 -1.28
N GLY A 329 23.98 -14.85 -1.90
CA GLY A 329 25.22 -15.49 -1.45
C GLY A 329 25.63 -15.07 -0.04
N LYS A 330 25.54 -13.77 0.31
CA LYS A 330 25.83 -13.30 1.66
C LYS A 330 24.91 -13.88 2.74
N TYR A 331 23.63 -14.13 2.46
CA TYR A 331 22.75 -14.88 3.37
C TYR A 331 23.16 -16.35 3.54
N ILE A 332 23.62 -17.01 2.47
CA ILE A 332 24.08 -18.41 2.52
C ILE A 332 25.34 -18.53 3.39
N ASN A 333 26.24 -17.54 3.29
CA ASN A 333 27.50 -17.44 4.04
C ASN A 333 27.32 -16.84 5.45
N GLY A 334 26.14 -16.31 5.79
CA GLY A 334 25.85 -15.62 7.05
C GLY A 334 26.53 -14.26 7.23
N THR A 335 27.18 -13.73 6.19
CA THR A 335 28.01 -12.51 6.24
C THR A 335 27.16 -11.25 6.18
N TYR A 336 27.39 -10.34 7.13
CA TYR A 336 26.60 -9.13 7.26
C TYR A 336 26.72 -8.22 6.02
N PHE A 337 25.60 -7.62 5.64
CA PHE A 337 25.51 -6.59 4.62
C PHE A 337 24.39 -5.61 4.93
N TYR A 338 24.48 -4.45 4.28
CA TYR A 338 23.45 -3.42 4.26
C TYR A 338 22.89 -3.29 2.84
N ASP A 339 21.59 -3.03 2.75
CA ASP A 339 20.85 -2.75 1.53
C ASP A 339 19.68 -1.80 1.82
N LEU A 340 19.32 -0.96 0.84
CA LEU A 340 18.28 0.06 0.93
C LEU A 340 16.85 -0.51 0.90
N HIS A 341 16.69 -1.82 0.72
CA HIS A 341 15.41 -2.52 0.71
C HIS A 341 15.24 -3.49 1.89
N PRO A 342 14.01 -3.69 2.39
CA PRO A 342 13.69 -4.72 3.40
C PRO A 342 14.08 -6.16 2.98
N PRO A 343 14.24 -7.10 3.94
CA PRO A 343 15.05 -8.30 3.72
C PRO A 343 14.35 -9.48 3.03
N LEU A 344 13.02 -9.59 3.07
CA LEU A 344 12.29 -10.84 2.74
C LEU A 344 12.61 -11.35 1.33
N ALA A 345 12.46 -10.52 0.30
CA ALA A 345 12.69 -10.94 -1.08
C ALA A 345 14.12 -11.49 -1.31
N LYS A 346 15.13 -10.87 -0.67
CA LYS A 346 16.52 -11.34 -0.73
C LYS A 346 16.73 -12.67 0.01
N MET A 347 16.08 -12.85 1.16
CA MET A 347 16.07 -14.14 1.87
C MET A 347 15.35 -15.25 1.09
N MET A 348 14.31 -14.92 0.33
CA MET A 348 13.64 -15.87 -0.56
C MET A 348 14.57 -16.31 -1.70
N PHE A 349 15.36 -15.39 -2.30
CA PHE A 349 16.38 -15.77 -3.29
C PHE A 349 17.53 -16.58 -2.68
N ALA A 350 17.95 -16.29 -1.44
CA ALA A 350 18.91 -17.12 -0.72
C ALA A 350 18.39 -18.55 -0.48
N ALA A 351 17.11 -18.68 -0.09
CA ALA A 351 16.46 -19.98 0.09
C ALA A 351 16.33 -20.75 -1.23
N ALA A 352 15.91 -20.09 -2.32
CA ALA A 352 15.82 -20.71 -3.64
C ALA A 352 17.21 -21.14 -4.17
N GLY A 353 18.24 -20.31 -3.98
CA GLY A 353 19.63 -20.67 -4.30
C GLY A 353 20.09 -21.89 -3.51
N LYS A 354 19.93 -21.89 -2.18
CA LYS A 354 20.38 -22.98 -1.32
C LYS A 354 19.63 -24.30 -1.58
N LEU A 355 18.33 -24.23 -1.89
CA LEU A 355 17.55 -25.40 -2.33
C LEU A 355 17.96 -25.91 -3.71
N ALA A 356 18.47 -25.04 -4.58
CA ALA A 356 19.01 -25.40 -5.89
C ALA A 356 20.51 -25.80 -5.86
N GLY A 357 21.15 -25.84 -4.68
CA GLY A 357 22.55 -26.23 -4.52
C GLY A 357 23.58 -25.10 -4.61
N TYR A 358 23.17 -23.82 -4.53
CA TYR A 358 24.11 -22.69 -4.55
C TYR A 358 24.91 -22.61 -3.24
N ASP A 359 26.22 -22.47 -3.36
CA ASP A 359 27.19 -22.42 -2.27
C ASP A 359 27.36 -21.03 -1.62
N GLY A 360 27.00 -19.96 -2.34
CA GLY A 360 27.19 -18.57 -1.92
C GLY A 360 28.54 -17.94 -2.29
N VAL A 361 29.39 -18.61 -3.08
CA VAL A 361 30.78 -18.18 -3.35
C VAL A 361 30.89 -17.22 -4.55
N PHE A 362 30.04 -17.38 -5.57
CA PHE A 362 30.10 -16.53 -6.78
C PHE A 362 29.78 -15.05 -6.49
N ASP A 363 30.73 -14.16 -6.80
CA ASP A 363 30.53 -12.71 -6.68
C ASP A 363 29.98 -12.10 -7.98
N PHE A 364 28.73 -11.63 -7.94
CA PHE A 364 28.00 -11.09 -9.08
C PHE A 364 28.49 -9.66 -9.45
N LYS A 365 29.77 -9.51 -9.77
CA LYS A 365 30.46 -8.19 -9.91
C LYS A 365 29.91 -7.30 -11.02
N SER A 366 29.45 -7.88 -12.13
CA SER A 366 29.05 -7.14 -13.33
C SER A 366 28.05 -7.90 -14.18
N ILE A 367 27.30 -7.15 -15.00
CA ILE A 367 26.38 -7.69 -16.01
C ILE A 367 27.21 -8.40 -17.10
N GLY A 368 26.70 -9.51 -17.63
CA GLY A 368 27.36 -10.29 -18.68
C GLY A 368 28.30 -11.41 -18.20
N LEU A 369 28.59 -11.51 -16.89
CA LEU A 369 29.33 -12.65 -16.33
C LEU A 369 28.55 -13.95 -16.53
N ASP A 370 29.22 -15.01 -17.01
CA ASP A 370 28.60 -16.31 -17.30
C ASP A 370 28.40 -17.15 -16.03
N TYR A 371 27.19 -17.63 -15.80
CA TYR A 371 26.87 -18.49 -14.66
C TYR A 371 27.41 -19.92 -14.83
N ALA A 372 27.52 -20.42 -16.07
CA ALA A 372 27.92 -21.80 -16.34
C ALA A 372 29.40 -22.03 -16.01
N ALA A 373 30.25 -21.04 -16.28
CA ALA A 373 31.67 -21.06 -15.93
C ALA A 373 31.94 -21.12 -14.41
N ALA A 374 30.93 -20.78 -13.59
CA ALA A 374 31.00 -20.77 -12.13
C ALA A 374 30.06 -21.78 -11.45
N GLY A 375 29.40 -22.67 -12.21
CA GLY A 375 28.51 -23.71 -11.66
C GLY A 375 27.25 -23.20 -10.93
N VAL A 376 26.91 -21.92 -11.04
CA VAL A 376 25.81 -21.32 -10.26
C VAL A 376 24.46 -21.87 -10.74
N PRO A 377 23.56 -22.35 -9.85
CA PRO A 377 22.25 -22.89 -10.25
C PRO A 377 21.21 -21.76 -10.47
N TYR A 378 21.57 -20.76 -11.27
CA TYR A 378 20.77 -19.55 -11.53
C TYR A 378 19.37 -19.85 -12.08
N VAL A 379 19.18 -20.98 -12.78
CA VAL A 379 17.86 -21.43 -13.27
C VAL A 379 16.92 -21.74 -12.11
N GLY A 380 17.42 -22.38 -11.03
CA GLY A 380 16.64 -22.62 -9.81
C GLY A 380 16.34 -21.33 -9.06
N MET A 381 17.29 -20.38 -9.03
CA MET A 381 17.08 -19.05 -8.45
C MET A 381 16.04 -18.22 -9.21
N ARG A 382 16.01 -18.31 -10.56
CA ARG A 382 15.01 -17.68 -11.44
C ARG A 382 13.67 -18.40 -11.48
N LEU A 383 13.61 -19.68 -11.14
CA LEU A 383 12.35 -20.44 -11.06
C LEU A 383 11.42 -19.88 -9.97
N LEU A 384 11.96 -19.47 -8.81
CA LEU A 384 11.18 -18.83 -7.74
C LEU A 384 10.41 -17.59 -8.24
N PRO A 385 11.05 -16.50 -8.72
CA PRO A 385 10.34 -15.29 -9.15
C PRO A 385 9.45 -15.56 -10.36
N ALA A 386 9.76 -16.55 -11.21
CA ALA A 386 8.90 -16.95 -12.32
C ALA A 386 7.60 -17.62 -11.83
N VAL A 387 7.68 -18.52 -10.84
CA VAL A 387 6.51 -19.16 -10.21
C VAL A 387 5.69 -18.15 -9.42
N LEU A 388 6.31 -17.23 -8.67
CA LEU A 388 5.60 -16.13 -8.01
C LEU A 388 4.85 -15.26 -9.04
N GLY A 389 5.52 -14.92 -10.15
CA GLY A 389 4.91 -14.23 -11.29
C GLY A 389 3.74 -15.01 -11.90
N ALA A 390 3.86 -16.34 -12.03
CA ALA A 390 2.78 -17.20 -12.53
C ALA A 390 1.56 -17.20 -11.62
N VAL A 391 1.74 -17.22 -10.29
CA VAL A 391 0.63 -17.19 -9.31
C VAL A 391 -0.15 -15.87 -9.34
N THR A 392 0.45 -14.75 -9.79
CA THR A 392 -0.30 -13.49 -9.97
C THR A 392 -1.46 -13.62 -10.96
N VAL A 393 -1.36 -14.52 -11.95
CA VAL A 393 -2.37 -14.70 -13.01
C VAL A 393 -3.68 -15.31 -12.47
N PRO A 394 -3.72 -16.48 -11.79
CA PRO A 394 -4.95 -16.98 -11.15
C PRO A 394 -5.37 -16.13 -9.95
N ALA A 395 -4.45 -15.46 -9.26
CA ALA A 395 -4.81 -14.49 -8.20
C ALA A 395 -5.58 -13.28 -8.75
N THR A 396 -5.27 -12.85 -9.99
CA THR A 396 -6.05 -11.83 -10.74
C THR A 396 -7.47 -12.31 -11.01
N PHE A 397 -7.64 -13.58 -11.42
CA PHE A 397 -8.98 -14.17 -11.62
C PHE A 397 -9.78 -14.17 -10.32
N ALA A 398 -9.17 -14.65 -9.23
CA ALA A 398 -9.80 -14.69 -7.91
C ALA A 398 -10.15 -13.27 -7.39
N ALA A 399 -9.28 -12.28 -7.57
CA ALA A 399 -9.56 -10.88 -7.22
C ALA A 399 -10.75 -10.33 -8.02
N ALA A 400 -10.74 -10.48 -9.34
CA ALA A 400 -11.84 -10.07 -10.22
C ALA A 400 -13.17 -10.73 -9.83
N ARG A 401 -13.19 -12.04 -9.58
CA ARG A 401 -14.41 -12.78 -9.21
C ARG A 401 -14.90 -12.45 -7.80
N ALA A 402 -14.01 -12.25 -6.83
CA ALA A 402 -14.34 -11.69 -5.53
C ALA A 402 -14.94 -10.28 -5.65
N CYS A 403 -14.45 -9.48 -6.61
CA CYS A 403 -14.99 -8.16 -6.93
C CYS A 403 -16.27 -8.19 -7.79
N GLY A 404 -16.92 -9.34 -7.96
CA GLY A 404 -18.18 -9.48 -8.69
C GLY A 404 -18.06 -9.45 -10.22
N TYR A 405 -16.86 -9.53 -10.80
CA TYR A 405 -16.66 -9.58 -12.25
C TYR A 405 -17.28 -10.89 -12.80
N ARG A 406 -17.69 -10.87 -14.07
CA ARG A 406 -18.16 -12.07 -14.78
C ARG A 406 -17.00 -13.06 -15.02
N ALA A 407 -17.33 -14.32 -15.30
CA ALA A 407 -16.32 -15.39 -15.49
C ALA A 407 -15.45 -15.17 -16.74
N ASP A 408 -16.06 -14.76 -17.85
CA ASP A 408 -15.44 -14.34 -19.11
C ASP A 408 -14.56 -13.08 -18.93
N THR A 409 -15.03 -12.11 -18.17
CA THR A 409 -14.30 -10.85 -17.87
C THR A 409 -13.11 -11.07 -16.95
N ALA A 410 -13.24 -11.92 -15.92
CA ALA A 410 -12.13 -12.30 -15.04
C ALA A 410 -11.07 -13.14 -15.78
N LEU A 411 -11.51 -14.01 -16.71
CA LEU A 411 -10.59 -14.74 -17.60
C LEU A 411 -9.81 -13.76 -18.48
N LEU A 412 -10.47 -12.76 -19.08
CA LEU A 412 -9.80 -11.71 -19.84
C LEU A 412 -8.77 -10.96 -18.97
N ALA A 413 -9.14 -10.53 -17.76
CA ALA A 413 -8.22 -9.84 -16.83
C ALA A 413 -6.94 -10.65 -16.56
N SER A 414 -7.08 -11.96 -16.30
CA SER A 414 -5.92 -12.86 -16.12
C SER A 414 -5.10 -13.01 -17.40
N LEU A 415 -5.72 -13.11 -18.58
CA LEU A 415 -4.97 -13.20 -19.85
C LEU A 415 -4.20 -11.91 -20.15
N LEU A 416 -4.75 -10.73 -19.82
CA LEU A 416 -4.05 -9.44 -19.92
C LEU A 416 -2.81 -9.39 -19.00
N VAL A 417 -2.89 -9.89 -17.76
CA VAL A 417 -1.74 -10.00 -16.83
C VAL A 417 -0.76 -11.11 -17.25
N CYS A 418 -1.24 -12.16 -17.91
CA CYS A 418 -0.40 -13.26 -18.40
C CYS A 418 0.50 -12.80 -19.56
N PHE A 419 -0.07 -12.12 -20.55
CA PHE A 419 0.60 -11.65 -21.76
C PHE A 419 1.10 -10.19 -21.69
N GLU A 420 1.47 -9.75 -20.49
CA GLU A 420 2.09 -8.46 -20.23
C GLU A 420 3.62 -8.60 -20.27
N ASN A 421 4.28 -8.02 -21.28
CA ASN A 421 5.70 -8.22 -21.54
C ASN A 421 6.60 -7.73 -20.40
N GLY A 422 6.25 -6.62 -19.75
CA GLY A 422 7.01 -6.04 -18.65
C GLY A 422 6.94 -6.91 -17.40
N LEU A 423 5.74 -7.35 -17.00
CA LEU A 423 5.53 -8.26 -15.87
C LEU A 423 6.24 -9.61 -16.09
N VAL A 424 6.20 -10.17 -17.31
CA VAL A 424 6.94 -11.41 -17.62
C VAL A 424 8.45 -11.18 -17.49
N THR A 425 8.98 -10.11 -18.13
CA THR A 425 10.42 -9.74 -18.09
C THR A 425 10.91 -9.50 -16.66
N GLN A 426 10.09 -8.84 -15.84
CA GLN A 426 10.38 -8.55 -14.44
C GLN A 426 10.31 -9.82 -13.57
N SER A 427 9.44 -10.79 -13.88
CA SER A 427 9.29 -12.02 -13.10
C SER A 427 10.30 -13.13 -13.42
N ARG A 428 10.90 -13.14 -14.62
CA ARG A 428 11.78 -14.25 -15.07
C ARG A 428 13.24 -14.16 -14.59
N LEU A 429 13.58 -13.10 -13.85
CA LEU A 429 14.93 -12.75 -13.39
C LEU A 429 14.97 -12.66 -11.86
N ILE A 430 16.17 -12.66 -11.27
CA ILE A 430 16.38 -12.58 -9.81
C ILE A 430 16.16 -11.13 -9.32
N LEU A 431 14.91 -10.65 -9.35
CA LEU A 431 14.52 -9.27 -9.10
C LEU A 431 13.51 -9.14 -7.95
N LEU A 432 13.76 -8.23 -6.99
CA LEU A 432 12.90 -7.99 -5.82
C LEU A 432 11.44 -7.69 -6.16
N ASP A 433 11.20 -7.11 -7.34
CA ASP A 433 9.87 -6.71 -7.76
C ASP A 433 8.93 -7.90 -7.99
N SER A 434 9.43 -9.14 -8.20
CA SER A 434 8.54 -10.30 -8.38
C SER A 434 7.89 -10.73 -7.06
N PRO A 435 8.64 -10.94 -5.95
CA PRO A 435 8.05 -11.01 -4.61
C PRO A 435 7.16 -9.80 -4.26
N LEU A 436 7.55 -8.56 -4.59
CA LEU A 436 6.75 -7.37 -4.30
C LEU A 436 5.38 -7.41 -5.00
N VAL A 437 5.36 -7.60 -6.32
CA VAL A 437 4.12 -7.66 -7.11
C VAL A 437 3.30 -8.88 -6.69
N PHE A 438 3.92 -10.03 -6.43
CA PHE A 438 3.26 -11.21 -5.88
C PHE A 438 2.53 -10.93 -4.57
N PHE A 439 3.20 -10.35 -3.56
CA PHE A 439 2.56 -10.03 -2.29
C PHE A 439 1.53 -8.91 -2.44
N THR A 440 1.76 -7.91 -3.29
CA THR A 440 0.77 -6.86 -3.61
C THR A 440 -0.51 -7.43 -4.21
N VAL A 441 -0.38 -8.30 -5.22
CA VAL A 441 -1.50 -8.99 -5.87
C VAL A 441 -2.24 -9.86 -4.85
N LEU A 442 -1.54 -10.71 -4.10
CA LEU A 442 -2.16 -11.55 -3.08
C LEU A 442 -2.82 -10.75 -1.96
N THR A 443 -2.24 -9.62 -1.52
CA THR A 443 -2.87 -8.70 -0.56
C THR A 443 -4.20 -8.19 -1.09
N LEU A 444 -4.25 -7.72 -2.33
CA LEU A 444 -5.47 -7.14 -2.92
C LEU A 444 -6.50 -8.24 -3.26
N THR A 445 -6.07 -9.45 -3.63
CA THR A 445 -6.93 -10.64 -3.70
C THR A 445 -7.51 -11.00 -2.33
N ALA A 446 -6.69 -11.01 -1.27
CA ALA A 446 -7.13 -11.32 0.10
C ALA A 446 -8.09 -10.27 0.65
N TRP A 447 -7.86 -8.98 0.35
CA TRP A 447 -8.78 -7.89 0.69
C TRP A 447 -10.13 -8.04 -0.04
N SER A 448 -10.10 -8.32 -1.34
CA SER A 448 -11.32 -8.60 -2.13
C SER A 448 -12.08 -9.81 -1.55
N MET A 449 -11.37 -10.84 -1.10
CA MET A 449 -11.96 -12.01 -0.45
C MET A 449 -12.52 -11.72 0.96
N PHE A 450 -11.85 -10.91 1.77
CA PHE A 450 -12.36 -10.39 3.05
C PHE A 450 -13.70 -9.67 2.87
N TRP A 451 -13.81 -8.85 1.83
CA TRP A 451 -15.04 -8.15 1.51
C TRP A 451 -16.21 -9.09 1.17
N THR A 452 -15.97 -10.22 0.50
CA THR A 452 -17.02 -11.24 0.25
C THR A 452 -17.55 -11.93 1.52
N LYS A 453 -17.10 -11.49 2.71
CA LYS A 453 -17.49 -12.00 4.04
C LYS A 453 -18.10 -10.93 4.95
N GLN A 454 -18.42 -9.73 4.45
CA GLN A 454 -19.04 -8.66 5.25
C GLN A 454 -20.46 -8.94 5.77
N GLY A 455 -21.09 -10.07 5.41
CA GLY A 455 -22.32 -10.58 6.05
C GLY A 455 -22.08 -11.85 6.88
N GLN A 456 -20.85 -12.02 7.37
CA GLN A 456 -20.37 -13.12 8.22
C GLN A 456 -19.28 -12.59 9.17
N GLU A 457 -19.42 -11.35 9.66
CA GLU A 457 -18.34 -10.66 10.37
C GLU A 457 -17.99 -11.34 11.70
N PHE A 458 -16.75 -11.17 12.13
CA PHE A 458 -16.16 -11.85 13.30
C PHE A 458 -16.17 -13.40 13.24
N SER A 459 -16.71 -14.03 12.19
CA SER A 459 -16.52 -15.46 11.95
C SER A 459 -15.05 -15.80 11.69
N GLY A 460 -14.67 -17.07 11.88
CA GLY A 460 -13.31 -17.55 11.59
C GLY A 460 -12.87 -17.32 10.14
N VAL A 461 -13.81 -17.34 9.17
CA VAL A 461 -13.51 -17.07 7.75
C VAL A 461 -13.30 -15.57 7.50
N TRP A 462 -14.07 -14.70 8.16
CA TRP A 462 -13.87 -13.25 8.10
C TRP A 462 -12.52 -12.84 8.71
N TRP A 463 -12.19 -13.39 9.89
CA TRP A 463 -10.88 -13.20 10.52
C TRP A 463 -9.74 -13.77 9.67
N PHE A 464 -9.89 -14.97 9.08
CA PHE A 464 -8.86 -15.54 8.20
C PHE A 464 -8.45 -14.57 7.09
N TRP A 465 -9.41 -14.00 6.35
CA TRP A 465 -9.08 -13.07 5.26
C TRP A 465 -8.55 -11.72 5.75
N LEU A 466 -9.00 -11.24 6.92
CA LEU A 466 -8.47 -10.02 7.53
C LEU A 466 -6.99 -10.17 7.95
N ILE A 467 -6.69 -11.25 8.68
CA ILE A 467 -5.33 -11.58 9.14
C ILE A 467 -4.42 -11.93 7.95
N ALA A 468 -4.93 -12.64 6.93
CA ALA A 468 -4.20 -12.91 5.70
C ALA A 468 -3.86 -11.62 4.94
N THR A 469 -4.80 -10.68 4.82
CA THR A 469 -4.54 -9.35 4.22
C THR A 469 -3.41 -8.64 4.96
N GLY A 470 -3.48 -8.58 6.29
CA GLY A 470 -2.43 -8.01 7.13
C GLY A 470 -1.07 -8.68 6.99
N ALA A 471 -1.02 -10.02 7.01
CA ALA A 471 0.23 -10.76 6.87
C ALA A 471 0.87 -10.54 5.49
N LEU A 472 0.06 -10.50 4.44
CA LEU A 472 0.53 -10.24 3.07
C LEU A 472 0.99 -8.78 2.89
N MET A 473 0.31 -7.80 3.51
CA MET A 473 0.80 -6.40 3.59
C MET A 473 2.18 -6.34 4.28
N GLY A 474 2.34 -7.06 5.39
CA GLY A 474 3.62 -7.17 6.10
C GLY A 474 4.72 -7.78 5.24
N CYS A 475 4.42 -8.84 4.49
CA CYS A 475 5.36 -9.44 3.53
C CYS A 475 5.70 -8.49 2.37
N ALA A 476 4.73 -7.80 1.78
CA ALA A 476 4.97 -6.82 0.71
C ALA A 476 5.90 -5.68 1.18
N ALA A 477 5.60 -5.11 2.35
CA ALA A 477 6.46 -4.12 2.99
C ALA A 477 7.86 -4.68 3.31
N SER A 478 7.95 -5.96 3.70
CA SER A 478 9.22 -6.67 3.94
C SER A 478 10.01 -7.02 2.67
N CYS A 479 9.46 -6.82 1.47
CA CYS A 479 10.17 -6.95 0.20
C CYS A 479 10.72 -5.62 -0.33
N LYS A 480 9.90 -4.57 -0.37
CA LYS A 480 10.26 -3.21 -0.83
C LYS A 480 9.33 -2.21 -0.13
N TRP A 481 9.82 -1.03 0.26
CA TRP A 481 8.95 -0.01 0.90
C TRP A 481 7.83 0.53 -0.01
N VAL A 482 7.87 0.25 -1.31
CA VAL A 482 6.71 0.45 -2.22
C VAL A 482 5.48 -0.35 -1.73
N GLY A 483 5.66 -1.48 -1.04
CA GLY A 483 4.59 -2.23 -0.39
C GLY A 483 3.89 -1.48 0.75
N LEU A 484 4.48 -0.39 1.27
CA LEU A 484 3.80 0.48 2.23
C LEU A 484 2.63 1.25 1.60
N PHE A 485 2.57 1.37 0.27
CA PHE A 485 1.44 1.99 -0.44
C PHE A 485 0.15 1.15 -0.39
N LEU A 486 0.22 -0.11 0.05
CA LEU A 486 -0.94 -0.92 0.40
C LEU A 486 -1.68 -0.37 1.62
N PHE A 487 -0.99 0.29 2.56
CA PHE A 487 -1.59 0.85 3.78
C PHE A 487 -2.57 2.00 3.50
N PRO A 488 -2.26 3.03 2.69
CA PRO A 488 -3.27 4.01 2.29
C PRO A 488 -4.34 3.41 1.36
N ALA A 489 -3.99 2.50 0.44
CA ALA A 489 -4.98 1.89 -0.47
C ALA A 489 -6.07 1.09 0.27
N ILE A 490 -5.66 0.21 1.19
CA ILE A 490 -6.58 -0.57 2.04
C ILE A 490 -7.14 0.31 3.16
N GLY A 491 -6.33 1.22 3.72
CA GLY A 491 -6.75 2.15 4.78
C GLY A 491 -7.90 3.05 4.37
N LEU A 492 -7.85 3.66 3.18
CA LEU A 492 -8.97 4.46 2.65
C LEU A 492 -10.24 3.62 2.43
N SER A 493 -10.10 2.41 1.91
CA SER A 493 -11.21 1.45 1.79
C SER A 493 -11.77 1.03 3.15
N THR A 494 -10.92 0.92 4.17
CA THR A 494 -11.27 0.59 5.57
C THR A 494 -11.94 1.76 6.28
N ILE A 495 -11.52 3.00 6.01
CA ILE A 495 -12.13 4.23 6.53
C ILE A 495 -13.53 4.40 5.94
N SER A 496 -13.71 4.17 4.63
CA SER A 496 -15.05 4.17 4.00
C SER A 496 -15.97 3.12 4.63
N ASP A 497 -15.47 1.89 4.79
CA ASP A 497 -16.20 0.78 5.42
C ASP A 497 -16.61 1.07 6.88
N LEU A 498 -15.72 1.70 7.66
CA LEU A 498 -16.02 2.12 9.03
C LEU A 498 -16.97 3.32 9.09
N TRP A 499 -16.92 4.22 8.11
CA TRP A 499 -17.82 5.37 7.98
C TRP A 499 -19.25 4.94 7.63
N ASP A 500 -19.40 4.05 6.64
CA ASP A 500 -20.70 3.47 6.28
C ASP A 500 -21.31 2.72 7.49
N LYS A 501 -20.46 2.06 8.29
CA LYS A 501 -20.85 1.41 9.56
C LYS A 501 -21.10 2.36 10.76
N ILE A 502 -20.84 3.68 10.63
CA ILE A 502 -21.33 4.69 11.58
C ILE A 502 -22.74 5.15 11.17
N ALA A 503 -23.04 5.19 9.87
CA ALA A 503 -24.36 5.54 9.35
C ALA A 503 -25.41 4.44 9.55
N ASP A 504 -24.99 3.17 9.61
CA ASP A 504 -25.84 2.01 9.89
C ASP A 504 -26.37 2.00 11.33
N ARG A 505 -27.63 2.41 11.49
CA ARG A 505 -28.34 2.47 12.77
C ARG A 505 -28.64 1.11 13.41
N SER A 506 -28.41 -0.01 12.71
CA SER A 506 -28.54 -1.36 13.29
C SER A 506 -27.31 -1.77 14.13
N LEU A 507 -26.17 -1.09 13.95
CA LEU A 507 -24.93 -1.40 14.65
C LEU A 507 -24.83 -0.63 15.98
N SER A 508 -24.68 -1.36 17.08
CA SER A 508 -24.41 -0.75 18.38
C SER A 508 -22.99 -0.16 18.43
N PRO A 509 -22.73 0.92 19.20
CA PRO A 509 -21.40 1.50 19.34
C PRO A 509 -20.33 0.50 19.81
N ALA A 510 -20.72 -0.50 20.62
CA ALA A 510 -19.85 -1.59 21.02
C ALA A 510 -19.45 -2.50 19.84
N ARG A 511 -20.40 -2.89 18.97
CA ARG A 511 -20.11 -3.70 17.77
C ARG A 511 -19.29 -2.90 16.75
N TRP A 512 -19.52 -1.60 16.62
CA TRP A 512 -18.64 -0.72 15.85
C TRP A 512 -17.22 -0.65 16.44
N GLY A 513 -17.08 -0.52 17.76
CA GLY A 513 -15.78 -0.56 18.45
C GLY A 513 -15.03 -1.87 18.23
N MET A 514 -15.73 -3.01 18.23
CA MET A 514 -15.17 -4.32 17.85
C MET A 514 -14.72 -4.33 16.38
N HIS A 515 -15.49 -3.74 15.46
CA HIS A 515 -15.10 -3.64 14.05
C HIS A 515 -13.84 -2.79 13.84
N PHE A 516 -13.71 -1.67 14.56
CA PHE A 516 -12.52 -0.82 14.57
C PHE A 516 -11.31 -1.57 15.14
N ALA A 517 -11.44 -2.15 16.33
CA ALA A 517 -10.36 -2.90 16.99
C ALA A 517 -9.86 -4.08 16.14
N ALA A 518 -10.78 -4.83 15.52
CA ALA A 518 -10.43 -5.93 14.63
C ALA A 518 -9.63 -5.46 13.40
N ARG A 519 -10.02 -4.33 12.78
CA ARG A 519 -9.30 -3.73 11.66
C ARG A 519 -7.93 -3.19 12.09
N ALA A 520 -7.82 -2.57 13.27
CA ALA A 520 -6.54 -2.12 13.81
C ALA A 520 -5.56 -3.28 14.09
N VAL A 521 -6.04 -4.37 14.69
CA VAL A 521 -5.22 -5.59 14.89
C VAL A 521 -4.82 -6.19 13.54
N GLY A 522 -5.79 -6.42 12.66
CA GLY A 522 -5.58 -7.10 11.38
C GLY A 522 -4.73 -6.32 10.38
N LEU A 523 -4.87 -4.99 10.30
CA LEU A 523 -4.27 -4.17 9.23
C LEU A 523 -3.13 -3.26 9.71
N LEU A 524 -2.85 -3.19 11.01
CA LEU A 524 -1.69 -2.48 11.56
C LEU A 524 -0.79 -3.42 12.40
N ALA A 525 -1.35 -4.08 13.42
CA ALA A 525 -0.54 -4.89 14.34
C ALA A 525 0.04 -6.15 13.69
N VAL A 526 -0.75 -6.89 12.91
CA VAL A 526 -0.29 -8.07 12.15
C VAL A 526 0.79 -7.72 11.10
N PRO A 527 0.60 -6.76 10.17
CA PRO A 527 1.66 -6.41 9.22
C PRO A 527 2.93 -5.92 9.90
N PHE A 528 2.81 -5.16 11.00
CA PHE A 528 3.97 -4.73 11.80
C PHE A 528 4.70 -5.93 12.44
N ALA A 529 3.98 -6.88 13.03
CA ALA A 529 4.57 -8.10 13.59
C ALA A 529 5.29 -8.94 12.52
N VAL A 530 4.72 -9.06 11.31
CA VAL A 530 5.36 -9.75 10.18
C VAL A 530 6.61 -9.01 9.69
N TYR A 531 6.58 -7.67 9.64
CA TYR A 531 7.74 -6.85 9.30
C TYR A 531 8.88 -7.04 10.31
N MET A 532 8.56 -6.94 11.61
CA MET A 532 9.51 -7.18 12.70
C MET A 532 10.09 -8.60 12.68
N PHE A 533 9.25 -9.61 12.40
CA PHE A 533 9.67 -11.01 12.28
C PHE A 533 10.71 -11.20 11.16
N TRP A 534 10.48 -10.68 9.95
CA TRP A 534 11.44 -10.85 8.86
C TRP A 534 12.76 -10.12 9.09
N PHE A 535 12.75 -8.99 9.81
CA PHE A 535 13.97 -8.34 10.27
C PHE A 535 14.70 -9.13 11.37
N GLN A 536 13.97 -9.77 12.30
CA GLN A 536 14.55 -10.68 13.29
C GLN A 536 15.20 -11.90 12.64
N VAL A 537 14.57 -12.49 11.61
CA VAL A 537 15.16 -13.59 10.81
C VAL A 537 16.42 -13.11 10.08
N HIS A 538 16.39 -11.93 9.46
CA HIS A 538 17.55 -11.35 8.78
C HIS A 538 18.78 -11.20 9.70
N PHE A 539 18.60 -10.68 10.93
CA PHE A 539 19.71 -10.56 11.90
C PHE A 539 20.06 -11.86 12.64
N ALA A 540 19.21 -12.90 12.59
CA ALA A 540 19.56 -14.24 13.06
C ALA A 540 20.41 -15.01 12.03
N LEU A 541 20.17 -14.79 10.73
CA LEU A 541 20.99 -15.35 9.65
C LEU A 541 22.32 -14.61 9.51
N LEU A 542 22.26 -13.28 9.36
CA LEU A 542 23.44 -12.42 9.15
C LEU A 542 24.12 -12.09 10.48
N HIS A 543 24.97 -13.00 10.92
CA HIS A 543 25.55 -13.00 12.27
C HIS A 543 27.09 -12.99 12.27
N THR A 544 27.74 -13.03 11.11
CA THR A 544 29.19 -12.80 10.96
C THR A 544 29.48 -11.44 10.35
N SER A 545 30.67 -10.90 10.62
CA SER A 545 31.17 -9.63 10.10
C SER A 545 31.20 -9.56 8.57
N GLY A 546 31.05 -8.35 8.00
CA GLY A 546 31.19 -8.11 6.56
C GLY A 546 31.43 -6.64 6.24
N ASP A 547 31.73 -6.34 4.97
CA ASP A 547 32.18 -5.02 4.47
C ASP A 547 31.30 -3.84 4.92
N ALA A 548 29.99 -4.07 5.06
CA ALA A 548 29.01 -3.06 5.46
C ALA A 548 29.03 -2.69 6.96
N ASN A 549 29.74 -3.44 7.81
CA ASN A 549 29.82 -3.19 9.26
C ASN A 549 30.19 -1.75 9.58
N SER A 550 31.07 -1.14 8.79
CA SER A 550 31.58 0.23 8.95
C SER A 550 30.48 1.30 8.96
N MET A 551 29.31 1.03 8.36
CA MET A 551 28.16 1.95 8.32
C MET A 551 27.24 1.83 9.55
N MET A 552 27.43 0.81 10.39
CA MET A 552 26.63 0.56 11.60
C MET A 552 27.34 1.10 12.85
N THR A 553 26.59 1.35 13.92
CA THR A 553 27.16 1.77 15.21
C THR A 553 28.10 0.71 15.79
N PRO A 554 29.11 1.10 16.59
CA PRO A 554 29.90 0.16 17.38
C PRO A 554 29.03 -0.84 18.18
N GLU A 555 27.95 -0.36 18.81
CA GLU A 555 26.97 -1.14 19.56
C GLU A 555 26.21 -2.17 18.71
N PHE A 556 26.02 -1.91 17.42
CA PHE A 556 25.53 -2.90 16.45
C PHE A 556 26.65 -3.89 16.09
N GLN A 557 27.85 -3.40 15.77
CA GLN A 557 28.98 -4.20 15.31
C GLN A 557 29.43 -5.23 16.35
N THR A 558 29.31 -4.96 17.66
CA THR A 558 29.61 -5.94 18.71
C THR A 558 28.63 -7.12 18.77
N THR A 559 27.51 -7.07 18.02
CA THR A 559 26.54 -8.18 17.92
C THR A 559 26.88 -9.21 16.83
N LEU A 560 27.98 -9.00 16.08
CA LEU A 560 28.41 -9.86 14.97
C LEU A 560 29.68 -10.63 15.35
N LYS A 561 29.75 -11.92 14.99
CA LYS A 561 30.97 -12.74 15.14
C LYS A 561 32.07 -12.20 14.22
N GLY A 562 33.27 -11.96 14.75
CA GLY A 562 34.34 -11.26 14.04
C GLY A 562 34.05 -9.77 13.80
N GLY A 563 33.05 -9.21 14.48
CA GLY A 563 32.78 -7.78 14.52
C GLY A 563 33.72 -7.06 15.50
N LEU A 564 33.26 -5.93 16.02
CA LEU A 564 34.07 -5.03 16.82
C LEU A 564 34.19 -5.50 18.29
N ASP A 565 35.27 -6.21 18.66
CA ASP A 565 35.62 -6.44 20.08
C ASP A 565 36.60 -5.38 20.58
N VAL A 566 36.06 -4.21 20.97
CA VAL A 566 36.83 -3.18 21.66
C VAL A 566 36.84 -3.47 23.15
N SER A 567 37.95 -4.02 23.62
CA SER A 567 38.33 -4.11 25.04
C SER A 567 39.32 -2.98 25.36
N THR A 568 38.79 -1.78 25.61
CA THR A 568 39.56 -0.55 25.84
C THR A 568 39.77 -0.29 27.33
N ASP A 569 40.79 0.47 27.73
CA ASP A 569 40.79 1.09 29.07
C ASP A 569 39.55 1.99 29.20
N ARG A 570 38.86 1.93 30.34
CA ARG A 570 37.66 2.73 30.63
C ARG A 570 38.04 4.17 30.92
N ASP A 571 39.00 4.36 31.82
CA ASP A 571 39.35 5.65 32.39
C ASP A 571 40.49 6.27 31.57
N VAL A 572 40.33 7.53 31.14
CA VAL A 572 41.35 8.23 30.33
C VAL A 572 42.22 9.11 31.23
N PHE A 573 43.54 8.95 31.08
CA PHE A 573 44.56 9.62 31.89
C PHE A 573 45.44 10.52 31.01
N TYR A 574 46.14 11.47 31.63
CA TYR A 574 47.23 12.17 30.94
C TYR A 574 48.32 11.15 30.56
N GLY A 575 48.75 11.17 29.30
CA GLY A 575 49.62 10.14 28.69
C GLY A 575 48.88 8.96 28.05
N SER A 576 47.54 8.84 28.19
CA SER A 576 46.77 7.83 27.45
C SER A 576 46.81 8.06 25.94
N MET A 577 46.98 6.98 25.19
CA MET A 577 46.82 6.93 23.73
C MET A 577 45.35 6.65 23.42
N ILE A 578 44.67 7.57 22.74
CA ILE A 578 43.22 7.51 22.47
C ILE A 578 42.89 7.58 20.97
N ARG A 579 41.76 6.98 20.58
CA ARG A 579 41.09 7.18 19.28
C ARG A 579 39.77 7.92 19.50
N ILE A 580 39.64 9.10 18.89
CA ILE A 580 38.45 9.95 19.03
C ILE A 580 37.52 9.74 17.84
N ARG A 581 36.22 9.48 18.10
CA ARG A 581 35.18 9.24 17.10
C ARG A 581 34.05 10.26 17.22
N SER A 582 33.58 10.80 16.08
CA SER A 582 32.44 11.72 16.05
C SER A 582 31.14 10.99 16.42
N SER A 583 30.35 11.52 17.35
CA SER A 583 29.15 10.85 17.90
C SER A 583 27.88 11.07 17.06
N ASN A 584 28.00 11.22 15.74
CA ASN A 584 26.87 11.46 14.83
C ASN A 584 26.73 10.35 13.76
N ALA A 585 25.63 10.36 12.99
CA ALA A 585 25.29 9.28 12.07
C ALA A 585 26.34 9.01 10.96
N LYS A 586 27.00 10.06 10.43
CA LYS A 586 28.15 9.91 9.54
C LYS A 586 29.43 9.94 10.39
N SER A 587 29.55 8.94 11.27
CA SER A 587 30.67 8.83 12.20
C SER A 587 31.96 8.43 11.50
N GLY A 588 33.06 9.01 11.95
CA GLY A 588 34.43 8.64 11.59
C GLY A 588 35.37 9.05 12.72
N TYR A 589 36.65 8.81 12.51
CA TYR A 589 37.72 9.08 13.45
C TYR A 589 38.46 10.36 13.13
N LEU A 590 38.86 11.10 14.16
CA LEU A 590 39.76 12.25 14.01
C LEU A 590 41.12 11.73 13.51
N HIS A 591 41.47 12.11 12.28
CA HIS A 591 42.56 11.53 11.50
C HIS A 591 43.57 12.60 11.08
N SER A 592 44.84 12.21 10.98
CA SER A 592 45.94 13.07 10.56
C SER A 592 46.98 12.28 9.76
N HIS A 593 47.29 12.69 8.54
CA HIS A 593 48.29 12.02 7.68
C HIS A 593 49.29 13.03 7.13
N THR A 594 50.42 12.58 6.57
CA THR A 594 51.60 13.40 6.24
C THR A 594 51.42 14.51 5.20
N HIS A 595 50.21 14.70 4.65
CA HIS A 595 49.92 15.73 3.66
C HIS A 595 49.43 17.02 4.32
N ASN A 596 49.68 18.15 3.66
CA ASN A 596 49.29 19.47 4.12
C ASN A 596 48.06 20.01 3.36
N TRP A 597 47.38 21.02 3.91
CA TRP A 597 46.29 21.74 3.25
C TRP A 597 46.78 22.41 1.96
N GLN A 598 46.04 22.26 0.86
CA GLN A 598 46.46 22.71 -0.49
C GLN A 598 45.58 23.81 -1.10
N HIS A 599 44.76 24.52 -0.29
CA HIS A 599 43.91 25.62 -0.75
C HIS A 599 44.51 26.98 -0.41
N GLU A 600 44.36 27.96 -1.30
CA GLU A 600 44.95 29.31 -1.23
C GLU A 600 44.74 30.06 0.10
N LYS A 601 43.60 29.81 0.74
CA LYS A 601 43.16 30.50 1.96
C LYS A 601 43.57 29.79 3.26
N GLY A 602 44.22 28.63 3.14
CA GLY A 602 44.63 27.80 4.27
C GLY A 602 45.96 28.18 4.90
N SER A 603 46.40 27.37 5.87
CA SER A 603 47.67 27.57 6.59
C SER A 603 48.88 26.86 5.96
N GLY A 604 48.66 25.87 5.08
CA GLY A 604 49.71 24.96 4.61
C GLY A 604 50.23 23.98 5.68
N GLN A 605 49.58 23.89 6.85
CA GLN A 605 49.86 22.89 7.88
C GLN A 605 49.26 21.51 7.53
N GLN A 606 49.50 20.50 8.37
CA GLN A 606 49.04 19.12 8.15
C GLN A 606 47.51 19.00 8.20
N GLN A 607 46.93 18.23 7.27
CA GLN A 607 45.49 18.04 7.17
C GLN A 607 44.94 17.27 8.39
N ILE A 608 43.87 17.80 8.99
CA ILE A 608 43.06 17.09 10.01
C ILE A 608 41.68 16.84 9.43
N THR A 609 41.26 15.58 9.46
CA THR A 609 40.05 15.12 8.76
C THR A 609 39.26 14.11 9.59
N LEU A 610 38.13 13.68 9.03
CA LEU A 610 37.33 12.56 9.49
C LEU A 610 37.47 11.39 8.50
N TYR A 611 38.07 10.30 8.97
CA TYR A 611 38.24 9.06 8.20
C TYR A 611 37.32 7.95 8.70
N SER A 612 36.77 7.13 7.80
CA SER A 612 35.74 6.12 8.10
C SER A 612 36.26 4.81 8.71
N HIS A 613 37.57 4.55 8.61
CA HIS A 613 38.19 3.30 9.06
C HIS A 613 39.20 3.56 10.18
N ALA A 614 39.32 2.60 11.10
CA ALA A 614 40.25 2.69 12.22
C ALA A 614 41.66 2.31 11.77
N ASP A 615 42.61 3.24 11.89
CA ASP A 615 44.03 3.03 11.59
C ASP A 615 44.95 3.55 12.71
N ALA A 616 46.26 3.57 12.44
CA ALA A 616 47.27 4.14 13.33
C ALA A 616 47.28 5.68 13.32
N ASN A 617 46.82 6.29 12.21
CA ASN A 617 46.71 7.74 12.00
C ASN A 617 45.47 8.36 12.66
N ASN A 618 44.76 7.58 13.49
CA ASN A 618 43.70 8.08 14.37
C ASN A 618 44.12 8.11 15.85
N ILE A 619 45.38 7.81 16.18
CA ILE A 619 45.84 7.70 17.57
C ILE A 619 46.44 9.02 18.04
N TRP A 620 45.87 9.55 19.11
CA TRP A 620 46.23 10.82 19.74
C TRP A 620 46.72 10.55 21.17
N VAL A 621 47.80 11.19 21.61
CA VAL A 621 48.25 11.18 23.00
C VAL A 621 47.61 12.37 23.71
N VAL A 622 46.97 12.13 24.86
CA VAL A 622 46.42 13.21 25.69
C VAL A 622 47.52 13.80 26.56
N GLU A 623 47.80 15.09 26.40
CA GLU A 623 48.82 15.81 27.14
C GLU A 623 48.20 16.99 27.90
N PRO A 624 48.81 17.44 29.01
CA PRO A 624 48.35 18.64 29.71
C PRO A 624 48.52 19.89 28.85
N ALA A 625 47.83 20.96 29.24
CA ALA A 625 47.95 22.29 28.65
C ALA A 625 49.42 22.74 28.47
N PHE A 626 49.66 23.63 27.51
CA PHE A 626 50.98 24.22 27.29
C PHE A 626 51.55 24.84 28.58
N ASN A 627 52.86 24.66 28.80
CA ASN A 627 53.58 25.01 30.04
C ASN A 627 53.00 24.43 31.36
N THR A 628 52.14 23.40 31.30
CA THR A 628 51.62 22.72 32.48
C THR A 628 52.19 21.30 32.61
N THR A 629 52.76 20.97 33.76
CA THR A 629 53.21 19.60 34.09
C THR A 629 52.22 18.91 35.02
N VAL A 630 51.98 17.62 34.80
CA VAL A 630 51.16 16.77 35.68
C VAL A 630 52.09 15.89 36.51
N ASP A 631 51.91 15.89 37.83
CA ASP A 631 52.67 15.02 38.73
C ASP A 631 52.19 13.57 38.59
N SER A 632 52.98 12.75 37.89
CA SER A 632 52.73 11.32 37.71
C SER A 632 53.34 10.44 38.81
N SER A 633 54.01 11.02 39.83
CA SER A 633 54.66 10.24 40.90
C SER A 633 53.65 9.51 41.80
N LEU A 634 52.42 10.04 41.89
CA LEU A 634 51.30 9.46 42.65
C LEU A 634 50.45 8.49 41.83
N GLY A 635 50.80 8.22 40.56
CA GLY A 635 50.10 7.30 39.67
C GLY A 635 49.34 7.98 38.52
N PRO A 636 48.45 7.25 37.82
CA PRO A 636 47.76 7.77 36.63
C PRO A 636 46.74 8.87 36.98
N VAL A 637 46.97 10.10 36.48
CA VAL A 637 46.10 11.26 36.74
C VAL A 637 44.96 11.32 35.72
N PRO A 638 43.68 11.23 36.14
CA PRO A 638 42.54 11.15 35.23
C PRO A 638 42.14 12.52 34.69
N VAL A 639 41.75 12.57 33.42
CA VAL A 639 41.31 13.80 32.74
C VAL A 639 39.84 14.10 33.08
N LYS A 640 39.52 15.36 33.42
CA LYS A 640 38.17 15.77 33.85
C LYS A 640 37.53 16.85 32.98
N THR A 641 36.22 17.00 33.11
CA THR A 641 35.46 18.08 32.47
C THR A 641 35.95 19.46 32.96
N GLY A 642 36.05 20.41 32.03
CA GLY A 642 36.59 21.76 32.28
C GLY A 642 38.12 21.87 32.25
N GLU A 643 38.86 20.76 32.29
CA GLU A 643 40.33 20.77 32.16
C GLU A 643 40.78 21.12 30.73
N VAL A 644 42.03 21.55 30.60
CA VAL A 644 42.64 21.96 29.32
C VAL A 644 43.68 20.92 28.92
N VAL A 645 43.45 20.30 27.76
CA VAL A 645 44.31 19.26 27.20
C VAL A 645 44.89 19.72 25.87
N ARG A 646 45.98 19.07 25.47
CA ARG A 646 46.52 19.07 24.12
C ARG A 646 46.45 17.65 23.57
N LEU A 647 46.29 17.52 22.26
CA LEU A 647 46.21 16.22 21.60
C LEU A 647 47.34 16.11 20.59
N ARG A 648 48.34 15.26 20.89
CA ARG A 648 49.50 15.04 20.01
C ARG A 648 49.27 13.81 19.14
N HIS A 649 49.32 13.96 17.82
CA HIS A 649 49.15 12.84 16.90
C HIS A 649 50.34 11.87 17.01
N LYS A 650 50.07 10.59 17.29
CA LYS A 650 51.11 9.62 17.64
C LYS A 650 52.09 9.35 16.50
N VAL A 651 51.63 9.35 15.25
CA VAL A 651 52.48 8.99 14.08
C VAL A 651 53.31 10.16 13.60
N THR A 652 52.78 11.38 13.61
CA THR A 652 53.46 12.57 13.04
C THR A 652 54.06 13.51 14.08
N GLY A 653 53.82 13.29 15.37
CA GLY A 653 54.31 14.11 16.48
C GLY A 653 53.68 15.50 16.61
N LYS A 654 52.85 15.91 15.64
CA LYS A 654 52.19 17.22 15.60
C LYS A 654 51.02 17.32 16.57
N PHE A 655 50.79 18.49 17.15
CA PHE A 655 49.60 18.79 17.94
C PHE A 655 48.40 19.11 17.06
N LEU A 656 47.20 18.78 17.55
CA LEU A 656 45.95 19.35 17.07
C LEU A 656 45.96 20.85 17.37
N HIS A 657 45.68 21.67 16.35
CA HIS A 657 45.91 23.12 16.37
C HIS A 657 44.79 23.85 15.62
N SER A 658 44.44 25.08 16.02
CA SER A 658 43.50 25.93 15.27
C SER A 658 43.84 27.41 15.38
N HIS A 659 43.68 28.14 14.28
CA HIS A 659 44.14 29.52 14.08
C HIS A 659 43.14 30.30 13.20
N GLU A 660 43.39 31.60 13.00
CA GLU A 660 42.51 32.48 12.21
C GLU A 660 42.71 32.31 10.69
N LYS A 661 42.64 31.06 10.22
CA LYS A 661 42.54 30.68 8.80
C LYS A 661 41.17 30.10 8.50
N ARG A 662 40.66 30.31 7.29
CA ARG A 662 39.35 29.79 6.85
C ARG A 662 39.51 28.33 6.36
N PRO A 663 38.58 27.41 6.70
CA PRO A 663 38.65 26.01 6.29
C PRO A 663 38.38 25.80 4.79
N ALA A 664 38.69 24.60 4.29
CA ALA A 664 38.74 24.30 2.87
C ALA A 664 37.41 24.47 2.09
N LEU A 665 36.24 24.21 2.70
CA LEU A 665 34.96 24.14 1.98
C LEU A 665 33.99 25.30 2.24
N THR A 666 34.40 26.33 3.00
CA THR A 666 33.48 27.38 3.44
C THR A 666 34.19 28.64 3.92
N SER A 667 33.72 29.80 3.46
CA SER A 667 34.22 31.14 3.80
C SER A 667 33.46 31.80 4.97
N ASP A 668 32.83 31.00 5.83
CA ASP A 668 32.09 31.46 7.01
C ASP A 668 33.06 31.86 8.14
N ASP A 669 33.03 33.13 8.56
CA ASP A 669 33.90 33.70 9.59
C ASP A 669 33.63 33.19 11.02
N GLN A 670 32.60 32.37 11.22
CA GLN A 670 32.43 31.59 12.46
C GLN A 670 33.20 30.26 12.43
N LYS A 671 33.87 29.90 11.32
CA LYS A 671 34.60 28.64 11.16
C LYS A 671 36.09 28.87 10.88
N PHE A 672 36.91 28.13 11.62
CA PHE A 672 38.37 28.17 11.57
C PHE A 672 38.94 26.84 11.09
N GLU A 673 40.05 26.88 10.37
CA GLU A 673 40.79 25.68 9.95
C GLU A 673 41.28 24.90 11.19
N LEU A 674 41.25 23.57 11.09
CA LEU A 674 41.75 22.65 12.11
C LEU A 674 42.90 21.83 11.50
N SER A 675 44.05 21.84 12.16
CA SER A 675 45.32 21.48 11.53
C SER A 675 46.28 20.76 12.47
N GLY A 676 47.24 20.06 11.88
CA GLY A 676 48.37 19.46 12.59
C GLY A 676 49.56 20.42 12.57
N TYR A 677 49.93 20.98 13.71
CA TYR A 677 51.06 21.90 13.83
C TYR A 677 52.20 21.35 14.70
N GLY A 678 53.40 21.87 14.49
CA GLY A 678 54.62 21.45 15.16
C GLY A 678 55.65 20.77 14.25
N PHE A 679 56.84 20.64 14.82
CA PHE A 679 58.08 20.11 14.25
C PHE A 679 58.81 19.27 15.30
N THR A 680 59.94 18.64 14.94
CA THR A 680 60.72 17.82 15.89
C THR A 680 61.12 18.64 17.12
N ASN A 681 60.84 18.12 18.32
CA ASN A 681 61.05 18.80 19.62
C ASN A 681 60.23 20.09 19.83
N PHE A 682 59.18 20.36 19.05
CA PHE A 682 58.23 21.44 19.33
C PHE A 682 57.49 21.16 20.65
N ALA A 683 57.65 22.04 21.63
CA ALA A 683 57.02 21.92 22.95
C ALA A 683 55.50 22.17 22.94
N GLY A 684 54.94 22.60 21.81
CA GLY A 684 53.58 23.12 21.66
C GLY A 684 53.49 24.64 21.77
N ASP A 685 52.32 25.19 21.53
CA ASP A 685 51.98 26.59 21.82
C ASP A 685 50.56 26.74 22.42
N SER A 686 50.08 27.99 22.56
CA SER A 686 48.78 28.26 23.19
C SER A 686 47.55 27.88 22.34
N ASN A 687 47.71 27.78 21.01
CA ASN A 687 46.69 27.35 20.04
C ASN A 687 46.56 25.82 19.91
N ASP A 688 47.39 25.06 20.63
CA ASP A 688 47.23 23.61 20.78
C ASP A 688 46.25 23.25 21.92
N ASN A 689 45.83 24.24 22.72
CA ASN A 689 45.03 24.03 23.94
C ASN A 689 43.53 23.92 23.66
N PHE A 690 42.94 22.78 23.99
CA PHE A 690 41.49 22.54 23.94
C PHE A 690 40.94 22.26 25.34
N ARG A 691 39.92 23.00 25.77
CA ARG A 691 39.15 22.67 26.98
C ARG A 691 38.23 21.49 26.68
N LEU A 692 38.20 20.50 27.57
CA LEU A 692 37.34 19.32 27.47
C LEU A 692 35.99 19.58 28.15
N ASP A 693 34.94 19.84 27.37
CA ASP A 693 33.57 19.99 27.90
C ASP A 693 32.84 18.65 27.82
N ILE A 694 32.74 17.89 28.92
CA ILE A 694 31.85 16.71 28.96
C ILE A 694 30.39 17.20 29.02
N LEU A 695 29.58 16.77 28.06
CA LEU A 695 28.16 17.12 27.93
C LEU A 695 27.24 16.12 28.65
N SER A 696 27.61 14.84 28.66
CA SER A 696 26.85 13.76 29.29
C SER A 696 27.68 12.49 29.46
N GLY A 697 27.51 11.79 30.59
CA GLY A 697 27.97 10.43 30.79
C GLY A 697 26.92 9.35 30.49
N ASP A 698 27.31 8.09 30.60
CA ASP A 698 26.39 6.95 30.59
C ASP A 698 25.75 6.78 31.98
N LYS A 699 24.41 6.73 32.04
CA LYS A 699 23.65 6.69 33.31
C LYS A 699 23.93 5.48 34.20
N LYS A 700 24.65 4.45 33.74
CA LYS A 700 25.05 3.29 34.55
C LYS A 700 26.54 3.29 34.92
N GLU A 701 27.34 4.19 34.36
CA GLU A 701 28.79 4.28 34.62
C GLU A 701 29.10 5.54 35.43
N ALA A 702 29.23 5.36 36.74
CA ALA A 702 29.44 6.46 37.68
C ALA A 702 30.67 7.32 37.32
N GLY A 703 30.49 8.64 37.33
CA GLY A 703 31.53 9.62 37.06
C GLY A 703 31.89 9.81 35.58
N SER A 704 31.19 9.17 34.63
CA SER A 704 31.44 9.35 33.18
C SER A 704 30.97 10.70 32.62
N ASP A 705 30.31 11.50 33.47
CA ASP A 705 29.90 12.89 33.30
C ASP A 705 30.94 13.91 33.82
N VAL A 706 31.75 13.53 34.82
CA VAL A 706 32.78 14.37 35.43
C VAL A 706 34.19 14.05 34.93
N GLN A 707 34.50 12.76 34.76
CA GLN A 707 35.78 12.23 34.30
C GLN A 707 35.63 11.68 32.87
N LEU A 708 36.66 11.87 32.04
CA LEU A 708 36.69 11.32 30.69
C LEU A 708 36.81 9.80 30.74
N GLN A 709 35.75 9.12 30.34
CA GLN A 709 35.68 7.67 30.20
C GLN A 709 35.45 7.29 28.73
N ALA A 710 36.27 6.37 28.23
CA ALA A 710 36.09 5.76 26.91
C ALA A 710 34.72 5.08 26.80
N ILE A 711 34.12 5.13 25.61
CA ILE A 711 32.78 4.65 25.26
C ILE A 711 31.63 5.40 25.95
N TYR A 712 31.78 5.82 27.22
CA TYR A 712 30.69 6.30 28.07
C TYR A 712 30.54 7.83 28.10
N SER A 713 31.63 8.60 28.09
CA SER A 713 31.54 10.07 28.03
C SER A 713 31.21 10.57 26.63
N ARG A 714 30.42 11.65 26.55
CA ARG A 714 30.19 12.44 25.32
C ARG A 714 30.65 13.87 25.60
N PHE A 715 31.60 14.38 24.80
CA PHE A 715 32.29 15.64 25.08
C PHE A 715 32.44 16.53 23.84
N ARG A 716 32.85 17.78 24.05
CA ARG A 716 33.37 18.70 23.02
C ARG A 716 34.81 19.06 23.33
N LEU A 717 35.58 19.39 22.30
CA LEU A 717 36.88 20.04 22.41
C LEU A 717 36.69 21.51 22.05
N ILE A 718 36.88 22.42 23.00
CA ILE A 718 36.73 23.86 22.82
C ILE A 718 38.11 24.50 22.73
N HIS A 719 38.49 25.02 21.57
CA HIS A 719 39.76 25.70 21.38
C HIS A 719 39.85 26.95 22.28
N ARG A 720 40.91 27.06 23.10
CA ARG A 720 40.99 28.06 24.17
C ARG A 720 41.02 29.50 23.68
N ASN A 721 41.80 29.79 22.65
CA ASN A 721 42.03 31.15 22.18
C ASN A 721 40.88 31.65 21.28
N LEU A 722 40.39 30.80 20.38
CA LEU A 722 39.32 31.18 19.43
C LEU A 722 37.90 31.00 19.98
N ASN A 723 37.73 30.30 21.11
CA ASN A 723 36.44 29.92 21.70
C ASN A 723 35.48 29.23 20.69
N CYS A 724 36.04 28.38 19.83
CA CYS A 724 35.32 27.55 18.86
C CYS A 724 35.36 26.08 19.28
N ALA A 725 34.38 25.28 18.84
CA ALA A 725 34.34 23.85 19.11
C ALA A 725 34.76 23.03 17.88
N VAL A 726 35.50 21.94 18.09
CA VAL A 726 35.85 21.00 17.01
C VAL A 726 34.57 20.38 16.42
N TYR A 727 34.36 20.61 15.12
CA TYR A 727 33.09 20.48 14.42
C TYR A 727 33.23 19.61 13.16
N ASN A 728 32.35 18.61 13.04
CA ASN A 728 32.21 17.75 11.86
C ASN A 728 31.25 18.43 10.87
N SER A 729 31.71 18.85 9.69
CA SER A 729 30.83 19.52 8.72
C SER A 729 30.01 18.56 7.84
N ARG A 730 30.35 17.26 7.86
CA ARG A 730 29.80 16.18 7.02
C ARG A 730 29.96 16.36 5.51
N LYS A 731 30.64 17.41 5.05
CA LYS A 731 31.01 17.57 3.65
C LYS A 731 32.29 16.78 3.37
N LYS A 732 32.37 16.14 2.20
CA LYS A 732 33.62 15.58 1.68
C LYS A 732 34.54 16.71 1.23
N LEU A 733 35.82 16.58 1.53
CA LEU A 733 36.90 17.40 0.97
C LEU A 733 37.16 17.03 -0.50
N PRO A 734 37.90 17.85 -1.27
CA PRO A 734 38.29 17.51 -2.64
C PRO A 734 39.34 16.39 -2.69
N LYS A 735 39.70 15.94 -3.90
CA LYS A 735 40.61 14.80 -4.11
C LYS A 735 42.02 14.98 -3.53
N TRP A 736 42.52 16.21 -3.39
CA TRP A 736 43.80 16.51 -2.73
C TRP A 736 43.81 16.25 -1.21
N ALA A 737 42.62 16.01 -0.62
CA ALA A 737 42.42 15.55 0.75
C ALA A 737 41.62 14.22 0.77
N PHE A 738 41.89 13.36 -0.21
CA PHE A 738 41.47 11.95 -0.26
C PHE A 738 39.95 11.70 -0.15
N GLU A 739 39.13 12.72 -0.48
CA GLU A 739 37.68 12.71 -0.30
C GLU A 739 37.21 12.36 1.14
N GLN A 740 38.07 12.60 2.14
CA GLN A 740 37.76 12.45 3.56
C GLN A 740 36.77 13.53 4.02
N THR A 741 36.14 13.38 5.18
CA THR A 741 35.18 14.39 5.68
C THR A 741 35.92 15.55 6.35
N GLU A 742 35.47 16.78 6.09
CA GLU A 742 36.05 17.99 6.69
C GLU A 742 35.76 18.09 8.20
N VAL A 743 36.80 18.44 8.95
CA VAL A 743 36.70 18.90 10.34
C VAL A 743 37.22 20.33 10.40
N ASN A 744 36.52 21.20 11.10
CA ASN A 744 36.91 22.59 11.35
C ASN A 744 36.61 22.96 12.81
N CYS A 745 36.94 24.17 13.24
CA CYS A 745 36.62 24.66 14.57
C CYS A 745 35.58 25.79 14.45
N MET A 746 34.35 25.57 14.94
CA MET A 746 33.21 26.48 14.73
C MET A 746 32.73 27.15 16.03
N ARG A 747 32.55 28.47 16.00
CA ARG A 747 31.88 29.25 17.08
C ARG A 747 30.37 28.97 17.07
N ASN A 748 29.72 28.99 18.23
CA ASN A 748 28.26 28.86 18.40
C ASN A 748 27.59 27.64 17.72
N CYS A 749 28.34 26.57 17.46
CA CYS A 749 27.83 25.43 16.69
C CYS A 749 26.82 24.56 17.46
N MET A 750 25.89 23.93 16.72
CA MET A 750 24.94 22.94 17.28
C MET A 750 25.69 21.77 17.95
N PRO A 751 25.38 21.42 19.22
CA PRO A 751 26.10 20.38 19.96
C PRO A 751 26.28 19.07 19.20
N ARG A 752 25.22 18.56 18.53
CA ARG A 752 25.20 17.32 17.74
C ARG A 752 26.29 17.20 16.65
N MET A 753 26.85 18.34 16.20
CA MET A 753 27.92 18.39 15.19
C MET A 753 29.32 18.50 15.81
N SER A 754 29.40 18.86 17.09
CA SER A 754 30.62 19.01 17.89
C SER A 754 30.78 17.98 19.01
N THR A 755 29.89 16.98 19.11
CA THR A 755 29.97 15.92 20.11
C THR A 755 30.88 14.78 19.62
N TRP A 756 31.83 14.43 20.48
CA TRP A 756 32.82 13.37 20.28
C TRP A 756 32.80 12.39 21.46
N HIS A 757 33.42 11.23 21.25
CA HIS A 757 33.71 10.24 22.29
C HIS A 757 35.05 9.56 22.01
N VAL A 758 35.68 9.03 23.04
CA VAL A 758 36.84 8.14 22.89
C VAL A 758 36.31 6.73 22.65
N GLU A 759 36.67 6.11 21.52
CA GLU A 759 36.32 4.71 21.21
C GLU A 759 37.35 3.75 21.83
N PHE A 760 38.64 4.08 21.68
CA PHE A 760 39.77 3.32 22.17
C PHE A 760 40.66 4.20 23.04
N ALA A 761 41.15 3.66 24.14
CA ALA A 761 42.10 4.24 25.07
C ALA A 761 43.04 3.14 25.57
N GLN A 762 44.33 3.47 25.64
CA GLN A 762 45.35 2.63 26.23
C GLN A 762 46.32 3.52 27.03
N TYR A 763 46.45 3.29 28.33
CA TYR A 763 47.48 3.92 29.15
C TYR A 763 48.79 3.11 29.06
N PRO A 764 49.89 3.66 28.50
CA PRO A 764 51.11 2.89 28.24
C PRO A 764 51.86 2.50 29.52
N ASN A 765 51.73 3.28 30.60
CA ASN A 765 52.46 3.08 31.85
C ASN A 765 51.63 2.28 32.89
N ALA A 766 50.70 1.43 32.44
CA ALA A 766 49.90 0.59 33.31
C ALA A 766 50.72 -0.62 33.81
N THR A 767 50.92 -0.76 35.12
CA THR A 767 51.48 -1.99 35.69
C THR A 767 50.43 -3.10 35.74
N ALA A 768 50.86 -4.37 35.81
CA ALA A 768 49.94 -5.50 35.92
C ALA A 768 49.03 -5.42 37.17
N GLU A 769 49.52 -4.78 38.24
CA GLU A 769 48.80 -4.59 39.52
C GLU A 769 47.73 -3.48 39.44
N MET A 770 47.85 -2.51 38.52
CA MET A 770 46.88 -1.42 38.39
C MET A 770 45.49 -1.87 37.90
N ALA A 771 45.37 -3.08 37.34
CA ALA A 771 44.11 -3.76 37.00
C ALA A 771 43.06 -2.84 36.33
N LEU A 772 43.49 -2.02 35.35
CA LEU A 772 42.64 -0.97 34.76
C LEU A 772 41.30 -1.52 34.27
N LYS A 773 40.22 -0.94 34.78
CA LYS A 773 38.84 -1.25 34.37
C LYS A 773 38.72 -1.07 32.86
N LYS A 774 38.17 -2.08 32.19
CA LYS A 774 37.92 -2.03 30.75
C LYS A 774 36.52 -1.53 30.45
N ALA A 775 36.38 -0.63 29.49
CA ALA A 775 35.08 -0.32 28.90
C ALA A 775 34.82 -1.24 27.70
N LYS A 776 33.55 -1.57 27.50
CA LYS A 776 33.03 -2.24 26.31
C LYS A 776 31.71 -1.60 25.89
N TYR A 777 31.46 -1.59 24.58
CA TYR A 777 30.15 -1.22 24.03
C TYR A 777 29.10 -2.23 24.50
N ARG A 778 27.88 -1.75 24.79
CA ARG A 778 26.77 -2.62 25.17
C ARG A 778 26.04 -3.04 23.90
N PRO A 779 25.87 -4.36 23.64
CA PRO A 779 25.27 -4.84 22.40
C PRO A 779 23.83 -4.34 22.26
N LEU A 780 23.44 -3.90 21.06
CA LEU A 780 22.07 -3.50 20.78
C LEU A 780 21.08 -4.65 21.00
N SER A 781 19.92 -4.31 21.56
CA SER A 781 18.75 -5.21 21.52
C SER A 781 18.28 -5.41 20.08
N MET A 782 17.52 -6.48 19.83
CA MET A 782 16.94 -6.73 18.50
C MET A 782 16.12 -5.52 17.99
N TRP A 783 15.34 -4.89 18.87
CA TRP A 783 14.62 -3.65 18.58
C TRP A 783 15.57 -2.49 18.20
N GLY A 784 16.70 -2.33 18.90
CA GLY A 784 17.72 -1.34 18.57
C GLY A 784 18.34 -1.58 17.18
N LYS A 785 18.73 -2.82 16.87
CA LYS A 785 19.26 -3.20 15.54
C LYS A 785 18.27 -2.90 14.42
N ILE A 786 16.99 -3.20 14.63
CA ILE A 786 15.93 -3.00 13.62
C ILE A 786 15.65 -1.51 13.43
N TRP A 787 15.57 -0.73 14.51
CA TRP A 787 15.41 0.73 14.44
C TRP A 787 16.58 1.41 13.73
N GLU A 788 17.82 1.09 14.10
CA GLU A 788 19.03 1.67 13.47
C GLU A 788 19.07 1.38 11.97
N TYR A 789 18.86 0.12 11.59
CA TYR A 789 18.90 -0.28 10.19
C TYR A 789 17.80 0.41 9.36
N ASN A 790 16.56 0.44 9.85
CA ASN A 790 15.45 1.11 9.16
C ASN A 790 15.66 2.64 9.08
N LYS A 791 16.29 3.24 10.09
CA LYS A 791 16.68 4.65 10.04
C LYS A 791 17.76 4.89 8.97
N LEU A 792 18.80 4.05 8.91
CA LEU A 792 19.84 4.18 7.88
C LEU A 792 19.27 3.97 6.46
N MET A 793 18.31 3.06 6.30
CA MET A 793 17.55 2.90 5.06
C MET A 793 16.80 4.18 4.66
N ALA A 794 16.23 4.92 5.60
CA ALA A 794 15.57 6.20 5.32
C ALA A 794 16.58 7.26 4.89
N GLU A 795 17.63 7.50 5.71
CA GLU A 795 18.68 8.49 5.42
C GLU A 795 19.42 8.17 4.09
N SER A 796 19.52 6.90 3.69
CA SER A 796 20.12 6.49 2.41
C SER A 796 19.16 6.58 1.22
N ASN A 797 17.86 6.29 1.38
CA ASN A 797 16.87 6.46 0.31
C ASN A 797 16.64 7.95 -0.02
N GLU A 798 16.80 8.84 0.96
CA GLU A 798 16.82 10.30 0.77
C GLU A 798 18.10 10.74 0.04
N SER A 799 19.26 10.16 0.38
CA SER A 799 20.55 10.49 -0.22
C SER A 799 20.76 9.97 -1.67
N LEU A 800 19.86 9.14 -2.21
CA LEU A 800 19.96 8.53 -3.54
C LEU A 800 19.57 9.51 -4.66
N THR A 801 20.40 10.54 -4.82
CA THR A 801 20.29 11.58 -5.84
C THR A 801 21.44 11.43 -6.85
N GLY A 802 21.09 11.19 -8.11
CA GLY A 802 22.02 10.89 -9.20
C GLY A 802 21.28 10.72 -10.53
N ASP A 803 22.05 10.67 -11.62
CA ASP A 803 21.53 10.59 -13.00
C ASP A 803 21.96 9.28 -13.67
N HIS A 804 21.24 8.20 -13.37
CA HIS A 804 21.44 6.93 -14.07
C HIS A 804 20.87 6.97 -15.51
N PRO A 805 21.63 6.59 -16.56
CA PRO A 805 21.22 6.76 -17.96
C PRO A 805 19.88 6.12 -18.36
N PHE A 806 19.44 5.06 -17.68
CA PHE A 806 18.16 4.38 -17.92
C PHE A 806 17.08 4.70 -16.87
N ALA A 807 17.28 5.72 -16.03
CA ALA A 807 16.24 6.22 -15.15
C ALA A 807 15.04 6.76 -15.95
N ALA A 808 13.85 6.66 -15.35
CA ALA A 808 12.61 7.15 -15.92
C ALA A 808 11.76 7.78 -14.82
N ARG A 809 11.48 9.09 -14.92
CA ARG A 809 10.60 9.81 -14.00
C ARG A 809 9.11 9.42 -14.23
N PRO A 810 8.22 9.56 -13.23
CA PRO A 810 6.86 8.99 -13.26
C PRO A 810 6.02 9.37 -14.48
N GLN A 811 6.11 10.62 -14.94
CA GLN A 811 5.38 11.13 -16.11
C GLN A 811 5.68 10.37 -17.42
N HIS A 812 6.78 9.61 -17.49
CA HIS A 812 7.12 8.78 -18.66
C HIS A 812 6.50 7.38 -18.60
N TRP A 813 6.12 6.88 -17.41
CA TRP A 813 5.65 5.50 -17.23
C TRP A 813 4.25 5.31 -17.81
N ALA A 814 3.27 6.13 -17.46
CA ALA A 814 1.89 5.98 -17.93
C ALA A 814 1.79 5.95 -19.47
N TRP A 815 2.57 6.79 -20.15
CA TRP A 815 2.64 6.86 -21.62
C TRP A 815 3.51 5.78 -22.26
N LEU A 816 4.20 4.94 -21.48
CA LEU A 816 5.19 3.97 -21.92
C LEU A 816 6.27 4.62 -22.81
N ARG A 817 6.74 5.83 -22.45
CA ARG A 817 7.63 6.63 -23.32
C ARG A 817 9.03 6.02 -23.50
N ARG A 818 9.53 5.29 -22.51
CA ARG A 818 10.84 4.62 -22.49
C ARG A 818 10.76 3.42 -21.55
N GLY A 819 11.43 2.31 -21.89
CA GLY A 819 11.62 1.18 -20.99
C GLY A 819 12.94 1.30 -20.20
N THR A 820 13.48 0.17 -19.80
CA THR A 820 14.81 0.06 -19.18
C THR A 820 15.57 -1.12 -19.79
N ALA A 821 16.82 -0.91 -20.23
CA ALA A 821 17.67 -1.99 -20.72
C ALA A 821 18.20 -2.84 -19.55
N TYR A 822 18.11 -4.16 -19.66
CA TYR A 822 18.52 -5.09 -18.60
C TYR A 822 19.77 -5.92 -18.97
N TRP A 823 19.90 -6.34 -20.24
CA TRP A 823 21.07 -7.05 -20.77
C TRP A 823 21.03 -7.06 -22.30
N GLY A 824 22.16 -7.15 -22.99
CA GLY A 824 22.20 -7.23 -24.46
C GLY A 824 23.56 -7.64 -25.02
N GLY A 825 23.54 -8.31 -26.17
CA GLY A 825 24.72 -8.69 -26.94
C GLY A 825 24.41 -9.75 -28.01
N ASN A 826 25.19 -9.80 -29.10
CA ASN A 826 25.12 -10.82 -30.14
C ASN A 826 23.70 -11.07 -30.71
N GLY A 827 22.89 -10.02 -30.92
CA GLY A 827 21.51 -10.14 -31.39
C GLY A 827 20.50 -10.72 -30.41
N HIS A 828 20.85 -10.77 -29.13
CA HIS A 828 20.00 -11.20 -28.03
C HIS A 828 19.89 -10.07 -27.00
N PHE A 829 18.68 -9.79 -26.50
CA PHE A 829 18.42 -8.66 -25.60
C PHE A 829 17.38 -8.98 -24.53
N VAL A 830 17.52 -8.35 -23.37
CA VAL A 830 16.46 -8.21 -22.37
C VAL A 830 16.24 -6.72 -22.15
N TYR A 831 15.06 -6.22 -22.52
CA TYR A 831 14.65 -4.82 -22.37
C TYR A 831 13.25 -4.79 -21.77
N GLN A 832 13.10 -4.11 -20.64
CA GLN A 832 11.86 -4.07 -19.87
C GLN A 832 10.93 -3.00 -20.46
N LEU A 833 10.00 -3.46 -21.30
CA LEU A 833 8.91 -2.69 -21.87
C LEU A 833 7.60 -3.45 -21.65
N GLY A 834 6.53 -2.74 -21.31
CA GLY A 834 5.18 -3.31 -21.23
C GLY A 834 4.58 -3.62 -22.61
N ASN A 835 3.48 -4.37 -22.61
CA ASN A 835 2.65 -4.62 -23.79
C ASN A 835 1.83 -3.35 -24.09
N PRO A 836 2.07 -2.60 -25.18
CA PRO A 836 1.48 -1.27 -25.36
C PRO A 836 -0.06 -1.26 -25.41
N LEU A 837 -0.69 -2.33 -25.92
CA LEU A 837 -2.16 -2.43 -25.93
C LEU A 837 -2.74 -2.55 -24.53
N VAL A 838 -2.11 -3.37 -23.67
CA VAL A 838 -2.51 -3.51 -22.26
C VAL A 838 -2.25 -2.20 -21.52
N TRP A 839 -1.07 -1.62 -21.72
CA TRP A 839 -0.60 -0.44 -20.98
C TRP A 839 -1.40 0.82 -21.29
N TRP A 840 -1.56 1.17 -22.58
CA TRP A 840 -2.35 2.33 -22.99
C TRP A 840 -3.85 2.08 -22.80
N GLY A 841 -4.34 0.85 -22.96
CA GLY A 841 -5.71 0.47 -22.62
C GLY A 841 -6.02 0.68 -21.14
N SER A 842 -5.11 0.28 -20.25
CA SER A 842 -5.20 0.53 -18.81
C SER A 842 -5.16 2.01 -18.44
N LEU A 843 -4.28 2.82 -19.06
CA LEU A 843 -4.29 4.28 -18.87
C LEU A 843 -5.61 4.90 -19.34
N ALA A 844 -6.11 4.49 -20.50
CA ALA A 844 -7.38 4.96 -21.05
C ALA A 844 -8.56 4.58 -20.14
N ALA A 845 -8.58 3.36 -19.59
CA ALA A 845 -9.62 2.90 -18.68
C ALA A 845 -9.62 3.66 -17.34
N VAL A 846 -8.45 3.93 -16.76
CA VAL A 846 -8.34 4.78 -15.55
C VAL A 846 -8.79 6.21 -15.83
N SER A 847 -8.38 6.79 -16.97
CA SER A 847 -8.79 8.13 -17.38
C SER A 847 -10.31 8.22 -17.61
N LEU A 848 -10.87 7.20 -18.27
CA LEU A 848 -12.30 7.08 -18.53
C LEU A 848 -13.11 6.82 -17.26
N PHE A 849 -12.58 6.11 -16.26
CA PHE A 849 -13.23 5.99 -14.96
C PHE A 849 -13.50 7.37 -14.33
N PHE A 850 -12.53 8.28 -14.37
CA PHE A 850 -12.72 9.65 -13.86
C PHE A 850 -13.76 10.41 -14.67
N ALA A 851 -13.75 10.30 -16.00
CA ALA A 851 -14.76 10.93 -16.86
C ALA A 851 -16.18 10.39 -16.58
N ILE A 852 -16.35 9.06 -16.48
CA ILE A 852 -17.61 8.41 -16.10
C ILE A 852 -18.04 8.84 -14.69
N ARG A 853 -17.14 8.86 -13.72
CA ARG A 853 -17.44 9.28 -12.33
C ARG A 853 -17.92 10.73 -12.27
N PHE A 854 -17.31 11.62 -13.05
CA PHE A 854 -17.66 13.03 -13.16
C PHE A 854 -19.02 13.23 -13.84
N VAL A 855 -19.27 12.56 -14.98
CA VAL A 855 -20.58 12.59 -15.64
C VAL A 855 -21.67 12.07 -14.70
N LEU A 856 -21.47 10.92 -14.05
CA LEU A 856 -22.42 10.38 -13.08
C LEU A 856 -22.65 11.33 -11.89
N PHE A 857 -21.61 12.02 -11.39
CA PHE A 857 -21.76 13.05 -10.35
C PHE A 857 -22.60 14.25 -10.81
N LEU A 858 -22.41 14.74 -12.05
CA LEU A 858 -23.24 15.80 -12.62
C LEU A 858 -24.69 15.35 -12.82
N MET A 859 -24.91 14.08 -13.19
CA MET A 859 -26.24 13.48 -13.31
C MET A 859 -26.93 13.38 -11.93
N ASP A 860 -26.23 12.91 -10.89
CA ASP A 860 -26.72 12.88 -9.50
C ASP A 860 -27.12 14.29 -9.02
N LYS A 861 -26.26 15.30 -9.26
CA LYS A 861 -26.54 16.70 -8.91
C LYS A 861 -27.69 17.33 -9.72
N ARG A 862 -28.07 16.72 -10.85
CA ARG A 862 -29.26 17.06 -11.64
C ARG A 862 -30.47 16.14 -11.39
N GLN A 863 -30.39 15.21 -10.44
CA GLN A 863 -31.41 14.19 -10.15
C GLN A 863 -31.77 13.30 -11.36
N ILE A 864 -30.80 13.11 -12.28
CA ILE A 864 -30.95 12.23 -13.45
C ILE A 864 -30.35 10.86 -13.09
N TYR A 865 -31.21 9.86 -12.92
CA TYR A 865 -30.80 8.50 -12.57
C TYR A 865 -30.88 7.58 -13.79
N PRO A 866 -29.76 7.33 -14.52
CA PRO A 866 -29.78 6.50 -15.72
C PRO A 866 -29.98 5.02 -15.38
N THR A 867 -30.71 4.30 -16.23
CA THR A 867 -31.04 2.87 -16.09
C THR A 867 -29.83 1.96 -16.36
N LEU A 868 -28.88 1.99 -15.42
CA LEU A 868 -27.66 1.17 -15.36
C LEU A 868 -27.75 0.01 -14.35
N SER A 869 -28.90 -0.13 -13.67
CA SER A 869 -29.16 -1.09 -12.58
C SER A 869 -28.00 -1.21 -11.58
N GLY A 870 -27.78 -2.38 -10.97
CA GLY A 870 -26.67 -2.65 -10.06
C GLY A 870 -25.29 -2.48 -10.69
N GLN A 871 -25.17 -2.48 -12.03
CA GLN A 871 -23.87 -2.33 -12.72
C GLN A 871 -23.22 -0.98 -12.41
N ARG A 872 -24.01 0.09 -12.20
CA ARG A 872 -23.49 1.39 -11.75
C ARG A 872 -22.82 1.28 -10.38
N LYS A 873 -23.47 0.64 -9.40
CA LYS A 873 -22.92 0.46 -8.05
C LYS A 873 -21.64 -0.39 -8.10
N LEU A 874 -21.70 -1.52 -8.82
CA LEU A 874 -20.56 -2.44 -8.97
C LEU A 874 -19.37 -1.80 -9.72
N TYR A 875 -19.60 -0.93 -10.71
CA TYR A 875 -18.53 -0.16 -11.37
C TYR A 875 -17.86 0.81 -10.39
N LEU A 876 -18.67 1.61 -9.69
CA LEU A 876 -18.17 2.63 -8.78
C LEU A 876 -17.48 2.04 -7.54
N SER A 877 -17.92 0.88 -7.07
CA SER A 877 -17.25 0.16 -5.99
C SER A 877 -15.99 -0.56 -6.50
N SER A 878 -16.12 -1.51 -7.42
CA SER A 878 -15.04 -2.41 -7.81
C SER A 878 -13.95 -1.72 -8.64
N ALA A 879 -14.29 -0.97 -9.69
CA ALA A 879 -13.28 -0.23 -10.45
C ALA A 879 -12.76 0.97 -9.63
N GLY A 880 -13.61 1.60 -8.82
CA GLY A 880 -13.23 2.70 -7.95
C GLY A 880 -12.17 2.32 -6.91
N PHE A 881 -12.29 1.16 -6.28
CA PHE A 881 -11.25 0.65 -5.36
C PHE A 881 -9.90 0.50 -6.06
N PHE A 882 -9.86 -0.12 -7.26
CA PHE A 882 -8.60 -0.29 -7.98
C PHE A 882 -8.05 1.02 -8.57
N VAL A 883 -8.86 2.03 -8.88
CA VAL A 883 -8.39 3.38 -9.24
C VAL A 883 -7.80 4.11 -8.03
N VAL A 884 -8.41 4.01 -6.84
CA VAL A 884 -7.83 4.57 -5.60
C VAL A 884 -6.52 3.87 -5.25
N ALA A 885 -6.48 2.53 -5.34
CA ALA A 885 -5.27 1.76 -5.11
C ALA A 885 -4.16 2.10 -6.12
N TRP A 886 -4.49 2.25 -7.41
CA TRP A 886 -3.59 2.71 -8.48
C TRP A 886 -3.00 4.09 -8.14
N ALA A 887 -3.84 5.04 -7.73
CA ALA A 887 -3.39 6.38 -7.33
C ALA A 887 -2.42 6.30 -6.14
N CYS A 888 -2.73 5.51 -5.10
CA CYS A 888 -1.84 5.28 -3.97
C CYS A 888 -0.49 4.66 -4.37
N HIS A 889 -0.41 3.88 -5.46
CA HIS A 889 0.81 3.23 -5.95
C HIS A 889 1.52 3.99 -7.09
N TYR A 890 1.01 5.16 -7.51
CA TYR A 890 1.61 5.95 -8.60
C TYR A 890 1.86 7.41 -8.23
N VAL A 891 0.88 8.09 -7.60
CA VAL A 891 0.99 9.52 -7.24
C VAL A 891 2.16 9.82 -6.29
N PRO A 892 2.47 9.00 -5.25
CA PRO A 892 3.58 9.30 -4.34
C PRO A 892 4.95 9.40 -5.02
N PHE A 893 5.16 8.74 -6.16
CA PHE A 893 6.43 8.82 -6.88
C PHE A 893 6.72 10.20 -7.49
N PHE A 894 5.70 11.02 -7.75
CA PHE A 894 5.87 12.41 -8.18
C PHE A 894 6.45 13.30 -7.07
N LEU A 895 6.37 12.86 -5.81
CA LEU A 895 6.90 13.57 -4.63
C LEU A 895 8.30 13.05 -4.23
N MET A 896 8.90 12.12 -4.99
CA MET A 896 10.19 11.52 -4.66
C MET A 896 11.33 12.12 -5.49
N GLY A 897 12.24 12.85 -4.82
CA GLY A 897 13.41 13.48 -5.44
C GLY A 897 14.46 12.49 -5.98
N ARG A 898 14.50 11.26 -5.45
CA ARG A 898 15.49 10.21 -5.76
C ARG A 898 15.39 9.62 -7.18
N GLU A 899 16.35 8.77 -7.54
CA GLU A 899 16.32 7.95 -8.75
C GLU A 899 15.11 6.98 -8.81
N LEU A 900 14.51 6.83 -10.00
CA LEU A 900 13.33 5.99 -10.23
C LEU A 900 13.37 5.33 -11.63
N PHE A 901 12.67 4.20 -11.77
CA PHE A 901 12.67 3.31 -12.93
C PHE A 901 11.27 2.77 -13.23
N ILE A 902 11.00 2.38 -14.48
CA ILE A 902 9.67 1.92 -14.93
C ILE A 902 9.11 0.75 -14.11
N HIS A 903 9.96 -0.13 -13.55
CA HIS A 903 9.51 -1.23 -12.70
C HIS A 903 8.71 -0.79 -11.46
N HIS A 904 8.88 0.45 -11.00
CA HIS A 904 8.11 1.02 -9.88
C HIS A 904 6.61 1.13 -10.20
N TYR A 905 6.21 1.15 -11.47
CA TYR A 905 4.82 1.23 -11.91
C TYR A 905 4.08 -0.12 -11.91
N PHE A 906 4.76 -1.27 -11.88
CA PHE A 906 4.10 -2.58 -12.04
C PHE A 906 3.00 -2.90 -11.02
N PRO A 907 3.12 -2.56 -9.72
CA PRO A 907 2.02 -2.69 -8.76
C PRO A 907 0.77 -1.92 -9.19
N ALA A 908 0.94 -0.67 -9.68
CA ALA A 908 -0.15 0.16 -10.17
C ALA A 908 -0.72 -0.38 -11.50
N LEU A 909 0.14 -0.78 -12.44
CA LEU A 909 -0.27 -1.37 -13.73
C LEU A 909 -1.26 -2.53 -13.53
N TRP A 910 -0.98 -3.45 -12.60
CA TRP A 910 -1.89 -4.57 -12.31
C TRP A 910 -3.29 -4.11 -11.90
N MET A 911 -3.38 -3.07 -11.06
CA MET A 911 -4.66 -2.48 -10.63
C MET A 911 -5.39 -1.84 -11.82
N ALA A 912 -4.66 -1.17 -12.71
CA ALA A 912 -5.21 -0.58 -13.93
C ALA A 912 -5.62 -1.62 -15.00
N ILE A 913 -5.08 -2.85 -14.97
CA ILE A 913 -5.53 -3.96 -15.83
C ILE A 913 -6.91 -4.48 -15.38
N LEU A 914 -7.16 -4.52 -14.06
CA LEU A 914 -8.50 -4.82 -13.54
C LEU A 914 -9.52 -3.74 -13.93
N VAL A 915 -9.15 -2.45 -13.81
CA VAL A 915 -9.98 -1.32 -14.27
C VAL A 915 -10.29 -1.40 -15.77
N LEU A 916 -9.32 -1.80 -16.61
CA LEU A 916 -9.52 -2.06 -18.03
C LEU A 916 -10.53 -3.19 -18.27
N ALA A 917 -10.34 -4.36 -17.65
CA ALA A 917 -11.25 -5.49 -17.81
C ALA A 917 -12.69 -5.15 -17.39
N PHE A 918 -12.88 -4.44 -16.27
CA PHE A 918 -14.22 -4.03 -15.83
C PHE A 918 -14.85 -2.95 -16.72
N THR A 919 -14.04 -2.05 -17.28
CA THR A 919 -14.52 -1.03 -18.22
C THR A 919 -14.95 -1.66 -19.56
N LEU A 920 -14.30 -2.74 -20.00
CA LEU A 920 -14.76 -3.56 -21.12
C LEU A 920 -16.06 -4.31 -20.79
N ASP A 921 -16.25 -4.80 -19.55
CA ASP A 921 -17.55 -5.37 -19.12
C ASP A 921 -18.67 -4.33 -19.22
N LEU A 922 -18.46 -3.12 -18.70
CA LEU A 922 -19.47 -2.05 -18.71
C LEU A 922 -19.98 -1.76 -20.12
N PHE A 923 -19.10 -1.65 -21.11
CA PHE A 923 -19.49 -1.40 -22.51
C PHE A 923 -20.14 -2.62 -23.18
N THR A 924 -19.70 -3.83 -22.84
CA THR A 924 -20.22 -5.07 -23.44
C THR A 924 -21.38 -5.70 -22.66
N ALA A 925 -21.78 -5.14 -21.52
CA ALA A 925 -22.78 -5.70 -20.60
C ALA A 925 -24.18 -5.83 -21.21
N ARG A 926 -24.51 -5.00 -22.21
CA ARG A 926 -25.76 -5.05 -22.99
C ARG A 926 -25.65 -5.85 -24.30
N MET A 927 -24.47 -6.37 -24.64
CA MET A 927 -24.27 -7.17 -25.85
C MET A 927 -24.66 -8.65 -25.61
N PRO A 928 -25.16 -9.36 -26.63
CA PRO A 928 -25.35 -10.81 -26.56
C PRO A 928 -24.07 -11.52 -26.14
N ALA A 929 -24.17 -12.59 -25.35
CA ALA A 929 -23.01 -13.26 -24.77
C ALA A 929 -21.98 -13.72 -25.82
N VAL A 930 -22.44 -14.21 -26.98
CA VAL A 930 -21.57 -14.58 -28.11
C VAL A 930 -20.75 -13.36 -28.58
N VAL A 931 -21.39 -12.21 -28.80
CA VAL A 931 -20.73 -10.98 -29.27
C VAL A 931 -19.71 -10.47 -28.24
N ARG A 932 -20.06 -10.45 -26.95
CA ARG A 932 -19.12 -10.07 -25.88
C ARG A 932 -17.90 -10.99 -25.84
N VAL A 933 -18.11 -12.31 -25.90
CA VAL A 933 -17.01 -13.29 -25.90
C VAL A 933 -16.16 -13.14 -27.17
N SER A 934 -16.75 -12.89 -28.34
CA SER A 934 -16.00 -12.58 -29.56
C SER A 934 -15.14 -11.31 -29.42
N VAL A 935 -15.64 -10.24 -28.79
CA VAL A 935 -14.86 -9.04 -28.48
C VAL A 935 -13.71 -9.37 -27.52
N TYR A 936 -13.95 -10.13 -26.46
CA TYR A 936 -12.91 -10.52 -25.50
C TYR A 936 -11.83 -11.42 -26.13
N VAL A 937 -12.22 -12.34 -27.01
CA VAL A 937 -11.29 -13.18 -27.79
C VAL A 937 -10.47 -12.32 -28.76
N ALA A 938 -11.08 -11.34 -29.43
CA ALA A 938 -10.36 -10.41 -30.31
C ALA A 938 -9.34 -9.55 -29.54
N VAL A 939 -9.72 -9.02 -28.37
CA VAL A 939 -8.80 -8.27 -27.48
C VAL A 939 -7.66 -9.17 -27.00
N ALA A 940 -7.95 -10.38 -26.52
CA ALA A 940 -6.93 -11.33 -26.08
C ALA A 940 -5.99 -11.76 -27.23
N ALA A 941 -6.51 -11.97 -28.44
CA ALA A 941 -5.71 -12.30 -29.62
C ALA A 941 -4.82 -11.14 -30.07
N ALA A 942 -5.30 -9.89 -30.03
CA ALA A 942 -4.49 -8.71 -30.31
C ALA A 942 -3.38 -8.54 -29.28
N VAL A 943 -3.68 -8.68 -27.99
CA VAL A 943 -2.71 -8.63 -26.89
C VAL A 943 -1.66 -9.75 -27.02
N LEU A 944 -2.07 -10.97 -27.40
CA LEU A 944 -1.17 -12.09 -27.65
C LEU A 944 -0.27 -11.89 -28.89
N HIS A 945 -0.79 -11.29 -29.96
CA HIS A 945 -0.02 -10.93 -31.15
C HIS A 945 1.08 -9.91 -30.81
N VAL A 946 0.72 -8.89 -30.03
CA VAL A 946 1.67 -7.88 -29.54
C VAL A 946 2.66 -8.47 -28.54
N PHE A 947 2.21 -9.38 -27.67
CA PHE A 947 3.10 -10.12 -26.77
C PHE A 947 4.14 -10.95 -27.52
N ASN A 948 3.74 -11.65 -28.58
CA ASN A 948 4.66 -12.37 -29.46
C ASN A 948 5.61 -11.41 -30.21
N THR A 949 5.13 -10.22 -30.60
CA THR A 949 5.95 -9.18 -31.25
C THR A 949 7.06 -8.66 -30.33
N PHE A 950 6.76 -8.42 -29.04
CA PHE A 950 7.76 -8.04 -28.03
C PHE A 950 8.42 -9.23 -27.32
N SER A 951 8.10 -10.48 -27.70
CA SER A 951 8.69 -11.69 -27.09
C SER A 951 10.20 -11.80 -27.27
N TYR A 952 10.77 -11.07 -28.23
CA TYR A 952 12.21 -10.99 -28.47
C TYR A 952 12.95 -10.37 -27.28
N ILE A 953 12.48 -9.20 -26.80
CA ILE A 953 13.03 -8.51 -25.62
C ILE A 953 12.59 -9.12 -24.28
N THR A 954 11.49 -9.87 -24.26
CA THR A 954 11.02 -10.57 -23.05
C THR A 954 11.77 -11.88 -22.78
N TYR A 955 12.04 -12.69 -23.81
CA TYR A 955 12.68 -14.01 -23.65
C TYR A 955 14.09 -14.11 -24.23
N SER A 956 14.70 -12.99 -24.62
CA SER A 956 16.01 -12.97 -25.29
C SER A 956 16.03 -13.95 -26.49
N ARG A 957 15.09 -13.75 -27.41
CA ARG A 957 15.07 -14.46 -28.70
C ARG A 957 16.02 -13.74 -29.66
N THR A 958 16.66 -14.51 -30.53
CA THR A 958 17.50 -14.02 -31.62
C THR A 958 16.73 -13.01 -32.47
N TRP A 959 17.25 -11.80 -32.60
CA TRP A 959 16.56 -10.67 -33.22
C TRP A 959 17.35 -10.12 -34.40
N THR A 960 16.67 -9.85 -35.51
CA THR A 960 17.29 -9.21 -36.68
C THR A 960 17.12 -7.70 -36.62
N LYS A 961 18.05 -6.95 -37.23
CA LYS A 961 18.00 -5.47 -37.28
C LYS A 961 16.67 -4.95 -37.84
N GLU A 962 16.19 -5.51 -38.94
CA GLU A 962 14.90 -5.15 -39.53
C GLU A 962 13.72 -5.42 -38.57
N ALA A 963 13.69 -6.59 -37.93
CA ALA A 963 12.65 -6.93 -36.97
C ALA A 963 12.66 -6.01 -35.75
N CYS A 964 13.85 -5.66 -35.24
CA CYS A 964 14.01 -4.72 -34.13
C CYS A 964 13.45 -3.34 -34.49
N LEU A 965 13.89 -2.77 -35.62
CA LEU A 965 13.39 -1.47 -36.11
C LEU A 965 11.85 -1.48 -36.29
N LYS A 966 11.28 -2.58 -36.78
CA LYS A 966 9.83 -2.76 -36.94
C LYS A 966 9.04 -2.83 -35.62
N THR A 967 9.68 -3.21 -34.51
CA THR A 967 9.04 -3.15 -33.17
C THR A 967 9.14 -1.78 -32.50
N LYS A 968 9.99 -0.86 -32.98
CA LYS A 968 10.20 0.46 -32.39
C LYS A 968 9.05 1.42 -32.75
N TRP A 969 7.87 1.21 -32.15
CA TRP A 969 6.65 1.97 -32.44
C TRP A 969 6.73 3.43 -31.97
N LEU A 970 7.51 3.72 -30.94
CA LEU A 970 7.85 5.09 -30.51
C LEU A 970 9.33 5.37 -30.77
N SER A 971 9.63 6.54 -31.32
CA SER A 971 11.00 7.03 -31.51
C SER A 971 11.80 7.11 -30.20
N THR A 972 11.11 7.39 -29.09
CA THR A 972 11.64 7.49 -27.73
C THR A 972 12.02 6.16 -27.07
N TRP A 973 11.70 5.01 -27.69
CA TRP A 973 12.19 3.71 -27.21
C TRP A 973 13.64 3.51 -27.63
N ASP A 974 14.56 3.64 -26.68
CA ASP A 974 16.01 3.49 -26.82
C ASP A 974 16.47 2.02 -26.93
N ILE A 975 15.75 1.24 -27.72
CA ILE A 975 16.13 -0.13 -28.07
C ILE A 975 17.28 -0.07 -29.08
N ASP A 976 18.40 -0.68 -28.73
CA ASP A 976 19.57 -0.81 -29.61
C ASP A 976 19.31 -1.88 -30.69
N CYS A 977 18.98 -1.41 -31.89
CA CYS A 977 18.79 -2.26 -33.07
C CYS A 977 20.05 -2.39 -33.94
N GLU A 978 21.17 -1.76 -33.58
CA GLU A 978 22.43 -1.88 -34.34
C GLU A 978 23.16 -3.18 -33.98
N HIS A 979 23.17 -3.54 -32.70
CA HIS A 979 23.71 -4.82 -32.22
C HIS A 979 22.77 -6.03 -32.45
N ALA A 980 21.73 -5.86 -33.26
CA ALA A 980 20.85 -6.94 -33.72
C ALA A 980 21.45 -7.65 -34.95
N ILE A 981 21.18 -8.95 -35.11
CA ILE A 981 21.80 -9.76 -36.18
C ILE A 981 21.39 -9.24 -37.57
N GLY A 982 22.37 -9.07 -38.46
CA GLY A 982 22.19 -8.36 -39.73
C GLY A 982 22.58 -6.87 -39.67
N GLY A 983 22.88 -6.33 -38.50
CA GLY A 983 23.91 -5.28 -38.36
C GLY A 983 25.30 -5.82 -38.71
N VAL A 984 26.27 -4.93 -38.90
CA VAL A 984 27.66 -5.29 -39.23
C VAL A 984 28.31 -6.06 -38.07
N ARG A 985 29.24 -6.97 -38.37
CA ARG A 985 29.94 -7.79 -37.37
C ARG A 985 30.63 -6.93 -36.31
N ALA A 986 30.26 -7.12 -35.04
CA ALA A 986 31.15 -6.90 -33.91
C ALA A 986 31.91 -8.21 -33.61
N THR A 987 32.98 -8.48 -34.37
CA THR A 987 34.04 -9.41 -33.94
C THR A 987 35.13 -8.72 -33.14
N ASP A 988 35.00 -7.41 -32.94
CA ASP A 988 35.82 -6.64 -32.02
C ASP A 988 35.41 -6.99 -30.58
N PRO A 989 36.36 -7.11 -29.64
CA PRO A 989 36.02 -7.03 -28.22
C PRO A 989 35.36 -5.66 -27.94
N PRO A 990 34.63 -5.49 -26.83
CA PRO A 990 34.26 -4.15 -26.39
C PRO A 990 35.52 -3.28 -26.38
N PRO A 991 35.49 -2.06 -26.95
CA PRO A 991 36.68 -1.23 -27.04
C PRO A 991 37.27 -1.13 -25.63
N PRO A 992 38.57 -1.45 -25.44
CA PRO A 992 39.12 -1.52 -24.11
C PRO A 992 38.88 -0.18 -23.43
N VAL A 993 38.30 -0.21 -22.22
CA VAL A 993 38.08 0.98 -21.40
C VAL A 993 39.45 1.48 -20.94
N THR A 994 40.11 2.13 -21.88
CA THR A 994 41.25 3.01 -21.66
C THR A 994 40.72 4.10 -20.74
N SER A 995 41.22 4.09 -19.50
CA SER A 995 40.87 5.06 -18.45
C SER A 995 41.54 6.43 -18.71
N SER A 996 41.42 6.88 -19.95
CA SER A 996 41.72 8.21 -20.48
C SER A 996 40.36 8.82 -20.90
N ALA A 997 39.62 9.48 -20.01
CA ALA A 997 40.10 10.28 -18.88
C ALA A 997 39.21 10.13 -17.63
N ALA A 998 39.63 10.43 -16.39
CA ALA A 998 40.83 11.11 -15.91
C ALA A 998 41.02 12.56 -16.40
N ALA A 999 39.94 13.29 -16.68
CA ALA A 999 39.98 14.71 -17.02
C ALA A 999 38.91 15.50 -16.26
N LYS A 1000 39.35 16.64 -15.72
CA LYS A 1000 38.62 17.90 -15.60
C LYS A 1000 37.15 17.81 -15.18
N VAL A 1001 36.96 17.84 -13.87
CA VAL A 1001 35.81 18.55 -13.28
C VAL A 1001 36.22 20.02 -13.18
N ASP A 1002 36.09 20.71 -14.32
CA ASP A 1002 35.76 22.13 -14.39
C ASP A 1002 34.39 22.13 -15.09
N GLY A 1003 33.30 22.72 -14.59
CA GLY A 1003 33.18 23.69 -13.51
C GLY A 1003 32.31 24.80 -14.05
N ASP A 1004 31.12 24.99 -13.48
CA ASP A 1004 30.23 26.08 -13.89
C ASP A 1004 29.53 26.69 -12.66
N SER A 1005 29.15 27.96 -12.78
CA SER A 1005 28.82 28.83 -11.65
C SER A 1005 27.56 29.64 -11.94
N ASP A 1006 26.54 29.46 -11.09
CA ASP A 1006 25.36 30.33 -11.06
C ASP A 1006 25.71 31.72 -10.51
N GLU A 1007 26.13 32.66 -11.36
CA GLU A 1007 26.05 34.10 -11.07
C GLU A 1007 25.56 34.95 -12.26
N VAL A 1008 24.32 35.45 -12.11
CA VAL A 1008 23.85 36.83 -12.42
C VAL A 1008 23.83 37.33 -13.89
N GLU A 1009 22.86 38.21 -14.18
CA GLU A 1009 22.58 38.83 -15.47
C GLU A 1009 23.65 39.87 -15.90
N GLY A 1010 24.03 39.96 -17.19
CA GLY A 1010 24.88 41.07 -17.66
C GLY A 1010 25.35 41.09 -19.13
N ALA A 1011 24.59 41.76 -20.01
CA ALA A 1011 25.04 42.54 -21.19
C ALA A 1011 26.07 41.99 -22.25
N LYS A 1012 25.51 41.63 -23.42
CA LYS A 1012 25.80 42.19 -24.78
C LYS A 1012 27.16 42.04 -25.53
N ASP A 1013 26.99 41.58 -26.78
CA ASP A 1013 27.56 42.02 -28.08
C ASP A 1013 28.88 41.41 -28.66
N ASP A 1014 28.80 41.17 -29.99
CA ASP A 1014 29.80 40.95 -31.05
C ASP A 1014 30.69 39.69 -31.13
N ALA A 1015 31.10 39.35 -32.38
CA ALA A 1015 31.70 38.08 -32.80
C ALA A 1015 32.66 38.21 -34.00
N VAL A 1016 33.60 37.26 -34.17
CA VAL A 1016 34.38 37.01 -35.42
C VAL A 1016 35.09 35.62 -35.37
N PRO A 1017 35.44 34.95 -36.51
CA PRO A 1017 35.62 33.48 -36.55
C PRO A 1017 37.05 32.89 -36.73
N VAL A 1018 37.09 31.55 -36.86
CA VAL A 1018 38.20 30.57 -36.87
C VAL A 1018 39.00 30.48 -38.19
N PRO A 1019 40.25 29.95 -38.17
CA PRO A 1019 40.82 29.17 -39.28
C PRO A 1019 41.41 27.78 -38.91
N GLU A 1020 41.68 26.97 -39.96
CA GLU A 1020 42.08 25.54 -40.00
C GLU A 1020 43.59 25.28 -39.68
N GLN A 1021 44.26 24.10 -39.81
CA GLN A 1021 44.05 22.72 -40.40
C GLN A 1021 45.05 21.73 -39.65
N VAL A 1022 45.44 20.47 -39.94
CA VAL A 1022 45.36 19.45 -41.04
C VAL A 1022 45.47 17.98 -40.48
N ALA A 1023 46.17 17.01 -41.11
CA ALA A 1023 46.19 15.56 -40.82
C ALA A 1023 47.53 14.84 -41.21
N VAL A 1024 47.66 13.48 -41.06
CA VAL A 1024 48.33 12.49 -41.99
C VAL A 1024 48.60 11.03 -41.44
N THR A 1025 47.95 10.02 -42.05
CA THR A 1025 48.26 8.56 -42.39
C THR A 1025 48.94 7.46 -41.49
N LEU A 1026 48.22 6.32 -41.25
CA LEU A 1026 48.40 4.87 -41.71
C LEU A 1026 49.75 4.04 -41.55
N PRO A 1027 49.86 2.68 -41.80
CA PRO A 1027 48.92 1.49 -41.81
C PRO A 1027 49.44 0.08 -41.28
N SER A 1028 48.57 -0.97 -41.24
CA SER A 1028 48.77 -2.45 -41.52
C SER A 1028 49.65 -3.40 -40.61
N SER A 1029 49.51 -4.77 -40.52
CA SER A 1029 48.50 -5.81 -40.92
C SER A 1029 48.83 -7.30 -40.48
N ALA A 1030 47.82 -8.20 -40.38
CA ALA A 1030 47.83 -9.72 -40.36
C ALA A 1030 48.52 -10.48 -39.18
N GLY A 1031 48.29 -11.76 -38.80
CA GLY A 1031 47.42 -12.94 -39.16
C GLY A 1031 47.97 -14.23 -38.45
N ALA A 1032 47.46 -15.50 -38.44
CA ALA A 1032 46.16 -16.20 -38.71
C ALA A 1032 46.27 -17.73 -38.33
N ALA A 1033 45.15 -18.53 -38.31
CA ALA A 1033 45.05 -20.04 -38.30
C ALA A 1033 45.50 -20.86 -37.03
N VAL A 1034 45.14 -22.15 -36.73
CA VAL A 1034 43.99 -23.09 -37.00
C VAL A 1034 44.12 -24.44 -36.17
N GLU A 1035 43.00 -25.15 -35.84
CA GLU A 1035 42.85 -26.62 -35.47
C GLU A 1035 43.60 -27.28 -34.25
N GLU A 1036 43.26 -28.46 -33.66
CA GLU A 1036 42.02 -29.29 -33.48
C GLU A 1036 42.19 -30.35 -32.33
N SER A 1037 41.11 -30.84 -31.68
CA SER A 1037 41.02 -32.09 -30.85
C SER A 1037 41.89 -32.19 -29.55
N GLY A 1038 41.78 -33.15 -28.61
CA GLY A 1038 40.80 -34.22 -28.30
C GLY A 1038 41.48 -35.51 -27.74
N SER A 1039 40.98 -36.31 -26.78
CA SER A 1039 39.91 -36.21 -25.76
C SER A 1039 40.05 -37.37 -24.70
N ILE A 1040 39.12 -37.52 -23.72
CA ILE A 1040 39.03 -38.62 -22.69
C ILE A 1040 40.06 -38.50 -21.52
N GLY A 1041 39.77 -38.83 -20.24
CA GLY A 1041 38.55 -39.36 -19.58
C GLY A 1041 38.62 -39.44 -18.04
N ASN A 1042 37.61 -40.06 -17.41
CA ASN A 1042 37.36 -40.08 -15.95
C ASN A 1042 38.31 -40.94 -15.11
N ILE A 1043 38.37 -40.67 -13.79
CA ILE A 1043 38.09 -41.65 -12.69
C ILE A 1043 37.89 -40.89 -11.35
N ALA A 1044 37.08 -41.44 -10.44
CA ALA A 1044 36.82 -40.93 -9.07
C ALA A 1044 37.83 -41.56 -8.05
N ASP A 1045 37.83 -41.36 -6.73
CA ASP A 1045 36.71 -41.26 -5.77
C ASP A 1045 37.24 -40.93 -4.33
N ILE A 1046 36.42 -41.15 -3.29
CA ILE A 1046 36.78 -41.32 -1.84
C ILE A 1046 36.83 -40.06 -0.92
N ALA A 1047 35.65 -39.73 -0.39
CA ALA A 1047 35.28 -39.66 1.06
C ALA A 1047 36.14 -38.94 2.15
N SER A 1048 35.60 -37.80 2.60
CA SER A 1048 35.17 -37.44 3.98
C SER A 1048 36.14 -37.38 5.20
N PRO A 1049 35.79 -36.64 6.30
CA PRO A 1049 36.78 -36.15 7.27
C PRO A 1049 36.61 -36.57 8.76
N ALA A 1050 37.74 -36.73 9.47
CA ALA A 1050 37.99 -36.38 10.88
C ALA A 1050 39.47 -36.71 11.21
N SER A 1051 40.27 -35.86 11.87
CA SER A 1051 40.34 -35.74 13.35
C SER A 1051 41.49 -34.81 13.78
N ILE A 1052 41.68 -34.65 15.10
CA ILE A 1052 42.86 -34.13 15.84
C ILE A 1052 42.79 -32.66 16.29
N GLN A 1053 43.08 -32.48 17.58
CA GLN A 1053 43.17 -31.25 18.37
C GLN A 1053 44.37 -31.39 19.36
N ALA A 1054 44.91 -30.28 19.86
CA ALA A 1054 46.15 -30.15 20.67
C ALA A 1054 47.45 -30.34 19.84
N VAL A 1055 48.49 -29.52 20.00
CA VAL A 1055 49.33 -29.27 21.21
C VAL A 1055 49.48 -27.76 21.54
N ILE A 1056 50.03 -27.43 22.71
CA ILE A 1056 50.23 -26.08 23.27
C ILE A 1056 51.73 -25.85 23.62
N GLU A 1057 52.20 -24.60 23.49
CA GLU A 1057 53.48 -24.03 23.97
C GLU A 1057 54.80 -24.61 23.38
N THR A 1058 55.82 -23.82 23.03
CA THR A 1058 56.64 -23.00 23.96
C THR A 1058 57.56 -21.99 23.22
N SER A 1059 58.26 -21.15 23.99
CA SER A 1059 59.47 -20.33 23.67
C SER A 1059 59.30 -18.89 23.16
N ASN A 1060 60.27 -18.04 23.55
CA ASN A 1060 60.40 -16.59 23.34
C ASN A 1060 61.93 -16.24 23.26
N PRO A 1061 62.46 -14.99 23.22
CA PRO A 1061 63.41 -14.63 22.16
C PRO A 1061 64.81 -14.17 22.63
N ALA A 1062 65.72 -13.92 21.68
CA ALA A 1062 66.99 -13.22 21.85
C ALA A 1062 67.38 -12.41 20.59
N ALA A 1063 68.34 -11.48 20.69
CA ALA A 1063 68.66 -10.46 19.67
C ALA A 1063 70.17 -10.37 19.35
N VAL A 1064 70.55 -9.63 18.29
CA VAL A 1064 71.91 -9.10 18.00
C VAL A 1064 71.81 -7.75 17.24
N HIS A 1065 72.80 -6.86 17.43
CA HIS A 1065 72.98 -5.50 16.84
C HIS A 1065 73.75 -5.49 15.50
N VAL A 1066 73.88 -4.31 14.84
CA VAL A 1066 75.16 -3.63 14.48
C VAL A 1066 74.91 -2.26 13.77
N GLU A 1067 75.83 -1.29 13.94
CA GLU A 1067 75.86 0.07 13.33
C GLU A 1067 76.78 0.13 12.08
N PRO A 1068 76.78 1.19 11.23
CA PRO A 1068 77.59 2.43 11.43
C PRO A 1068 76.98 3.72 10.79
N GLU A 1069 77.60 4.91 10.66
CA GLU A 1069 78.44 5.79 11.53
C GLU A 1069 78.71 7.15 10.77
N PHE A 1070 79.25 8.19 11.46
CA PHE A 1070 79.90 9.44 10.95
C PHE A 1070 79.11 10.74 10.59
N GLU A 1071 79.88 11.86 10.59
CA GLU A 1071 79.54 13.30 10.81
C GLU A 1071 80.59 14.22 10.10
N PRO A 1072 80.64 15.59 10.15
CA PRO A 1072 79.63 16.64 10.40
C PRO A 1072 79.35 17.65 9.22
N PRO A 1073 80.09 18.76 8.91
CA PRO A 1073 80.18 20.06 9.63
C PRO A 1073 79.89 21.40 8.86
N VAL A 1074 79.41 22.42 9.60
CA VAL A 1074 79.67 23.90 9.52
C VAL A 1074 79.10 24.81 8.38
N GLY A 1075 78.43 25.91 8.80
CA GLY A 1075 78.13 27.14 8.01
C GLY A 1075 77.43 28.25 8.85
N MET A 1076 77.78 29.54 8.67
CA MET A 1076 77.45 30.73 9.53
C MET A 1076 76.91 31.92 8.66
N PRO A 1077 76.54 33.13 9.18
CA PRO A 1077 75.95 33.60 10.47
C PRO A 1077 74.86 34.75 10.34
N ALA A 1078 74.42 35.33 11.48
CA ALA A 1078 73.99 36.76 11.69
C ALA A 1078 72.68 37.31 11.03
N ALA A 1079 72.00 38.38 11.52
CA ALA A 1079 71.93 39.07 12.83
C ALA A 1079 70.70 40.04 12.94
N ASP A 1080 70.36 40.46 14.17
CA ASP A 1080 69.65 41.67 14.67
C ASP A 1080 68.50 42.38 13.91
N ALA A 1081 67.35 42.56 14.59
CA ALA A 1081 66.71 43.89 14.82
C ALA A 1081 65.49 43.85 15.78
N ASP A 1082 65.47 44.76 16.77
CA ASP A 1082 64.35 45.20 17.63
C ASP A 1082 63.93 46.65 17.12
N PRO A 1083 62.96 47.45 17.64
CA PRO A 1083 62.06 47.24 18.78
C PRO A 1083 60.61 47.85 18.67
N LYS A 1084 59.88 47.84 19.80
CA LYS A 1084 58.80 48.80 20.24
C LYS A 1084 57.42 48.79 19.52
N ALA A 1085 56.31 49.27 20.12
CA ALA A 1085 55.90 49.40 21.55
C ALA A 1085 54.41 49.87 21.67
N GLU A 1086 53.92 49.97 22.92
CA GLU A 1086 52.84 50.86 23.40
C GLU A 1086 51.37 50.61 22.98
N VAL A 1087 50.33 51.01 23.76
CA VAL A 1087 50.13 51.03 25.24
C VAL A 1087 48.64 51.27 25.58
N SER A 1088 48.18 50.85 26.76
CA SER A 1088 46.85 51.11 27.40
C SER A 1088 45.60 50.54 26.67
N ALA A 1089 44.56 49.95 27.29
CA ALA A 1089 44.02 49.83 28.67
C ALA A 1089 42.88 50.80 29.07
N VAL A 1090 42.21 50.44 30.18
CA VAL A 1090 41.27 51.20 31.04
C VAL A 1090 39.75 51.06 30.78
N SER A 1091 39.04 50.54 31.80
CA SER A 1091 37.58 50.55 32.09
C SER A 1091 36.61 49.87 31.09
N ALA A 1092 35.57 49.13 31.47
CA ALA A 1092 34.60 49.21 32.57
C ALA A 1092 33.52 50.30 32.36
N ALA A 1093 32.25 50.13 32.74
CA ALA A 1093 31.58 49.03 33.45
C ALA A 1093 30.16 48.78 32.89
N TYR A 1094 29.49 47.72 33.38
CA TYR A 1094 28.04 47.53 33.20
C TYR A 1094 27.22 48.59 33.94
N SER A 1095 26.00 48.84 33.48
CA SER A 1095 24.91 49.48 34.23
C SER A 1095 23.58 48.83 33.87
N ASP A 1096 22.76 48.56 34.87
CA ASP A 1096 21.53 47.76 34.78
C ASP A 1096 20.32 48.51 34.19
N VAL A 1097 19.35 47.75 33.68
CA VAL A 1097 17.91 48.08 33.72
C VAL A 1097 17.13 46.78 33.97
N GLU A 1098 16.11 46.84 34.83
CA GLU A 1098 15.33 45.68 35.26
C GLU A 1098 14.00 45.49 34.50
N ASP A 1099 13.44 44.28 34.68
CA ASP A 1099 12.02 43.99 34.98
C ASP A 1099 10.97 43.73 33.87
N THR A 1100 9.96 42.96 34.31
CA THR A 1100 8.62 42.68 33.77
C THR A 1100 8.46 41.63 32.66
N GLY A 1101 7.36 40.87 32.74
CA GLY A 1101 6.83 40.03 31.66
C GLY A 1101 6.58 38.57 32.06
N ALA A 1102 5.34 38.19 32.33
CA ALA A 1102 4.95 36.82 32.69
C ALA A 1102 3.99 36.17 31.66
N HIS A 1103 3.79 34.86 31.84
CA HIS A 1103 2.71 33.99 31.34
C HIS A 1103 2.85 33.17 30.03
N ALA A 1104 2.51 31.88 30.22
CA ALA A 1104 1.67 31.00 29.40
C ALA A 1104 2.25 30.25 28.18
N GLU A 1105 2.36 28.94 28.37
CA GLU A 1105 1.87 27.84 27.50
C GLU A 1105 1.77 28.06 25.97
N LEU A 1106 2.68 27.42 25.22
CA LEU A 1106 2.35 26.34 24.26
C LEU A 1106 3.58 25.49 23.91
#